data_AF-A0A7V4GHH1-F1
#
_entry.id   AF-A0A7V4GHH1-F1
#
_cell.length_a   1.000
_cell.length_b   1.000
_cell.length_c   1.000
_cell.angle_alpha   90.00
_cell.angle_beta   90.00
_cell.angle_gamma   90.00
#
_symmetry.space_group_name_H-M   'P 1'
#
loop_
_entity.id
_entity.type
_entity.pdbx_description
1 polymer ?
#
loop_
_entity_poly.entity_id
_entity_poly.type
_entity_poly.pdbx_seq_one_letter_code
_entity_poly.pdbx_strand_id
1 'polypeptide(L)'
;MRQFRGMLLAALLLLGFVACTGGALSIAQRIAVTHNVLGPAGFGTLGPISEGRLGQGESDDVEVQLQARQCYSINAFGDDGIWDLDLDVLDSQGVPVAGDASRSPQASVHFCPERSGRFTLRVSAVSGAGHWASGVWSTSAAGGSFGGAGAGGGGTCEAPVELALGGTARGSTTGGEDRMTPAPNCVNPGDSFAPDAVYQVTVEQRGILRARLSTQFDGVLSLLSECSGGSTGTLACNDDATQRDTSLAALEARLEPGTYFLVVDGYAGESGAYTLETSFEVLRDPAEVCADLPLLTPGEEVSGTTEGQGDDFRTDQECTAGSRAPDVAYRLEIAQPSRVRLTLASDYDGALAIRSDCVRESSVLACNDDFGEGEEGTRHSQIVAQLQPGTYTVIVDGYEGEAGGFRLNATVVPVDRPTAENDTCRGATALRPDQDGAADTFLAADDYRGSCIAQPGAPDVVFRLDVPSRSLITASAAGGDLREPVLYLQSTCGESSSEQACGARTLTRVVPAGTYFLVVDGGSRDAMGSTTVRYELADVGPLEAACSDAPILAAGETVRGRTSGRGRFGAACGEGAAGPEAVYQLRIRQRSRVEISVEAQFDSVLHVRRDCVDPGTAVDCNDDAGDSNHSMLDLTLDPGTYYVFVDGYGAGDESGSFTLRAEVTPR
;
A
#
# COMPACT_ATOMS: atom_id res chain seq x y z
N MET A 1 57.48 18.83 20.26
CA MET A 1 58.11 18.54 18.94
C MET A 1 58.65 17.11 18.76
N ARG A 2 58.92 16.30 19.80
CA ARG A 2 59.30 14.88 19.64
C ARG A 2 58.12 13.89 19.61
N GLN A 3 56.99 14.19 20.26
CA GLN A 3 55.81 13.31 20.24
C GLN A 3 54.97 13.41 18.95
N PHE A 4 55.02 14.55 18.24
CA PHE A 4 54.31 14.74 16.95
C PHE A 4 54.93 13.98 15.77
N ARG A 5 56.23 13.65 15.81
CA ARG A 5 56.88 12.83 14.78
C ARG A 5 56.53 11.34 14.88
N GLY A 6 56.05 10.87 16.03
CA GLY A 6 55.72 9.45 16.26
C GLY A 6 54.33 9.06 15.73
N MET A 7 53.34 9.96 15.82
CA MET A 7 51.99 9.71 15.32
C MET A 7 51.87 9.83 13.80
N LEU A 8 52.62 10.75 13.17
CA LEU A 8 52.61 10.90 11.71
C LEU A 8 53.25 9.70 10.98
N LEU A 9 54.31 9.11 11.54
CA LEU A 9 54.91 7.89 10.97
C LEU A 9 53.99 6.67 11.10
N ALA A 10 53.17 6.60 12.15
CA ALA A 10 52.22 5.49 12.35
C ALA A 10 51.03 5.56 11.38
N ALA A 11 50.55 6.76 11.04
CA ALA A 11 49.48 6.94 10.06
C ALA A 11 49.94 6.68 8.60
N LEU A 12 51.19 7.03 8.26
CA LEU A 12 51.77 6.73 6.94
C LEU A 12 52.06 5.23 6.72
N LEU A 13 52.34 4.48 7.79
CA LEU A 13 52.53 3.02 7.73
C LEU A 13 51.21 2.24 7.57
N LEU A 14 50.07 2.84 7.89
CA LEU A 14 48.74 2.21 7.77
C LEU A 14 48.15 2.27 6.35
N LEU A 15 48.69 3.12 5.47
CA LEU A 15 48.35 3.10 4.02
C LEU A 15 49.00 1.92 3.26
N GLY A 16 49.92 1.17 3.91
CA GLY A 16 50.60 0.01 3.31
C GLY A 16 49.95 -1.35 3.58
N PHE A 17 48.89 -1.45 4.40
CA PHE A 17 48.29 -2.73 4.77
C PHE A 17 46.74 -2.68 4.75
N VAL A 18 46.17 -2.58 3.55
CA VAL A 18 44.82 -3.09 3.27
C VAL A 18 44.94 -4.03 2.07
N ALA A 19 45.41 -5.25 2.34
CA ALA A 19 45.42 -6.34 1.39
C ALA A 19 44.99 -7.62 2.10
N CYS A 20 43.67 -7.75 2.35
CA CYS A 20 43.02 -9.02 2.69
C CYS A 20 41.50 -8.95 2.41
N THR A 21 41.11 -8.57 1.19
CA THR A 21 39.86 -8.99 0.50
C THR A 21 40.03 -8.70 -0.99
N GLY A 22 39.80 -9.68 -1.86
CA GLY A 22 40.25 -9.70 -3.25
C GLY A 22 39.49 -8.82 -4.25
N GLY A 23 39.81 -7.53 -4.27
CA GLY A 23 39.57 -6.62 -5.38
C GLY A 23 40.53 -5.43 -5.25
N ALA A 24 41.23 -5.07 -6.32
CA ALA A 24 42.04 -3.85 -6.30
C ALA A 24 41.11 -2.63 -6.17
N LEU A 25 41.40 -1.74 -5.23
CA LEU A 25 40.59 -0.54 -5.04
C LEU A 25 40.68 0.34 -6.30
N SER A 26 39.53 0.81 -6.78
CA SER A 26 39.47 1.78 -7.87
C SER A 26 40.13 3.10 -7.47
N ILE A 27 40.53 3.92 -8.45
CA ILE A 27 41.12 5.25 -8.21
C ILE A 27 40.22 6.09 -7.26
N ALA A 28 38.91 6.10 -7.50
CA ALA A 28 37.95 6.83 -6.67
C ALA A 28 37.92 6.33 -5.22
N GLN A 29 38.00 5.00 -5.01
CA GLN A 29 38.06 4.43 -3.66
C GLN A 29 39.37 4.80 -2.93
N ARG A 30 40.50 4.86 -3.64
CA ARG A 30 41.80 5.28 -3.06
C ARG A 30 41.80 6.75 -2.66
N ILE A 31 41.14 7.61 -3.44
CA ILE A 31 40.93 9.02 -3.10
C ILE A 31 40.04 9.13 -1.85
N ALA A 32 38.94 8.39 -1.79
CA ALA A 32 38.05 8.38 -0.62
C ALA A 32 38.76 7.92 0.65
N VAL A 33 39.57 6.85 0.57
CA VAL A 33 40.40 6.39 1.71
C VAL A 33 41.38 7.49 2.15
N THR A 34 42.03 8.17 1.21
CA THR A 34 42.94 9.27 1.51
C THR A 34 42.21 10.43 2.19
N HIS A 35 41.01 10.77 1.73
CA HIS A 35 40.16 11.79 2.33
C HIS A 35 39.78 11.42 3.78
N ASN A 36 39.38 10.17 4.02
CA ASN A 36 39.00 9.68 5.35
C ASN A 36 40.19 9.60 6.32
N VAL A 37 41.41 9.39 5.83
CA VAL A 37 42.63 9.37 6.65
C VAL A 37 43.11 10.79 6.98
N LEU A 38 43.02 11.71 6.01
CA LEU A 38 43.56 13.07 6.14
C LEU A 38 42.57 14.07 6.76
N GLY A 39 41.26 13.87 6.56
CA GLY A 39 40.18 14.73 7.07
C GLY A 39 40.22 14.91 8.60
N PRO A 40 40.28 13.85 9.41
CA PRO A 40 40.40 13.95 10.88
C PRO A 40 41.68 14.66 11.35
N ALA A 41 42.72 14.72 10.50
CA ALA A 41 43.96 15.46 10.77
C ALA A 41 43.91 16.93 10.32
N GLY A 42 42.74 17.42 9.89
CA GLY A 42 42.49 18.81 9.48
C GLY A 42 42.98 19.15 8.08
N PHE A 43 43.28 18.15 7.24
CA PHE A 43 43.67 18.36 5.85
C PHE A 43 42.44 18.37 4.94
N GLY A 44 42.32 19.40 4.10
CA GLY A 44 41.36 19.45 2.99
C GLY A 44 42.08 19.42 1.63
N THR A 45 41.35 19.09 0.57
CA THR A 45 41.85 19.13 -0.81
C THR A 45 42.10 20.57 -1.25
N LEU A 46 43.20 20.79 -1.96
CA LEU A 46 43.59 22.07 -2.55
C LEU A 46 43.38 21.98 -4.06
N GLY A 47 42.27 22.52 -4.54
CA GLY A 47 41.89 22.46 -5.96
C GLY A 47 41.27 21.11 -6.37
N PRO A 48 40.93 20.95 -7.66
CA PRO A 48 40.36 19.72 -8.18
C PRO A 48 41.38 18.58 -8.21
N ILE A 49 40.89 17.35 -8.19
CA ILE A 49 41.71 16.18 -8.53
C ILE A 49 42.04 16.26 -10.02
N SER A 50 43.31 16.12 -10.37
CA SER A 50 43.77 16.07 -11.75
C SER A 50 43.78 14.63 -12.22
N GLU A 51 43.27 14.35 -13.41
CA GLU A 51 43.19 12.99 -13.94
C GLU A 51 43.60 12.94 -15.41
N GLY A 52 44.03 11.76 -15.85
CA GLY A 52 44.49 11.54 -17.21
C GLY A 52 44.73 10.07 -17.51
N ARG A 53 45.38 9.80 -18.63
CA ARG A 53 45.76 8.45 -19.05
C ARG A 53 47.19 8.45 -19.56
N LEU A 54 47.99 7.52 -19.06
CA LEU A 54 49.41 7.40 -19.39
C LEU A 54 49.70 6.07 -20.08
N GLY A 55 50.51 6.12 -21.14
CA GLY A 55 51.24 4.98 -21.66
C GLY A 55 52.48 4.65 -20.84
N GLN A 56 53.04 3.45 -21.02
CA GLN A 56 54.26 3.06 -20.33
C GLN A 56 55.44 3.94 -20.78
N GLY A 57 56.13 4.53 -19.80
CA GLY A 57 57.23 5.48 -19.98
C GLY A 57 56.77 6.90 -20.29
N GLU A 58 55.46 7.18 -20.30
CA GLU A 58 54.93 8.54 -20.46
C GLU A 58 54.79 9.24 -19.11
N SER A 59 54.74 10.58 -19.17
CA SER A 59 54.52 11.43 -18.02
C SER A 59 53.56 12.57 -18.37
N ASP A 60 52.78 13.01 -17.39
CA ASP A 60 51.89 14.16 -17.49
C ASP A 60 52.21 15.19 -16.40
N ASP A 61 52.07 16.48 -16.73
CA ASP A 61 52.50 17.61 -15.90
C ASP A 61 51.31 18.45 -15.46
N VAL A 62 51.07 18.54 -14.15
CA VAL A 62 50.01 19.36 -13.56
C VAL A 62 50.61 20.57 -12.85
N GLU A 63 50.21 21.77 -13.24
CA GLU A 63 50.62 22.99 -12.55
C GLU A 63 49.81 23.21 -11.26
N VAL A 64 50.51 23.44 -10.14
CA VAL A 64 49.89 23.74 -8.85
C VAL A 64 50.52 24.98 -8.21
N GLN A 65 49.74 25.72 -7.43
CA GLN A 65 50.22 26.90 -6.71
C GLN A 65 50.37 26.59 -5.22
N LEU A 66 51.61 26.56 -4.72
CA LEU A 66 51.92 26.21 -3.34
C LEU A 66 52.49 27.43 -2.58
N GLN A 67 52.17 27.52 -1.29
CA GLN A 67 52.59 28.60 -0.41
C GLN A 67 53.84 28.24 0.41
N ALA A 68 54.73 29.20 0.61
CA ALA A 68 55.90 29.04 1.47
C ALA A 68 55.50 28.63 2.90
N ARG A 69 56.27 27.73 3.50
CA ARG A 69 56.14 27.29 4.90
C ARG A 69 54.82 26.59 5.24
N GLN A 70 54.05 26.19 4.24
CA GLN A 70 52.91 25.27 4.37
C GLN A 70 53.34 23.87 3.91
N CYS A 71 52.88 22.83 4.60
CA CYS A 71 53.19 21.46 4.20
C CYS A 71 51.98 20.83 3.50
N TYR A 72 52.26 20.15 2.39
CA TYR A 72 51.28 19.51 1.53
C TYR A 72 51.49 18.00 1.53
N SER A 73 50.40 17.25 1.43
CA SER A 73 50.43 15.84 1.03
C SER A 73 49.90 15.76 -0.39
N ILE A 74 50.69 15.23 -1.31
CA ILE A 74 50.35 15.11 -2.72
C ILE A 74 50.32 13.61 -3.00
N ASN A 75 49.20 13.10 -3.51
CA ASN A 75 49.02 11.67 -3.74
C ASN A 75 48.53 11.44 -5.16
N ALA A 76 49.19 10.52 -5.86
CA ALA A 76 48.84 10.06 -7.19
C ALA A 76 48.50 8.56 -7.15
N PHE A 77 47.48 8.16 -7.90
CA PHE A 77 46.96 6.80 -7.97
C PHE A 77 46.77 6.39 -9.43
N GLY A 78 47.30 5.23 -9.80
CA GLY A 78 47.01 4.55 -11.04
C GLY A 78 45.88 3.55 -10.88
N ASP A 79 45.21 3.20 -11.98
CA ASP A 79 44.33 2.05 -12.06
C ASP A 79 45.13 0.74 -12.13
N ASP A 80 44.41 -0.38 -12.27
CA ASP A 80 45.01 -1.73 -12.36
C ASP A 80 45.95 -1.92 -13.57
N GLY A 81 45.94 -1.00 -14.54
CA GLY A 81 46.83 -1.01 -15.69
C GLY A 81 48.22 -0.47 -15.41
N ILE A 82 48.39 0.34 -14.35
CA ILE A 82 49.67 0.93 -13.94
C ILE A 82 50.21 0.21 -12.72
N TRP A 83 51.43 -0.33 -12.81
CA TRP A 83 52.05 -1.13 -11.74
C TRP A 83 53.14 -0.36 -10.99
N ASP A 84 53.67 0.69 -11.62
CA ASP A 84 54.77 1.52 -11.14
C ASP A 84 54.53 2.97 -11.58
N LEU A 85 53.99 3.78 -10.68
CA LEU A 85 53.65 5.19 -10.88
C LEU A 85 54.58 6.06 -10.02
N ASP A 86 55.32 6.95 -10.66
CA ASP A 86 56.19 7.93 -9.99
C ASP A 86 55.50 9.29 -9.92
N LEU A 87 55.77 10.05 -8.84
CA LEU A 87 55.31 11.42 -8.67
C LEU A 87 56.47 12.32 -8.27
N ASP A 88 56.82 13.29 -9.11
CA ASP A 88 57.81 14.33 -8.84
C ASP A 88 57.15 15.70 -8.66
N VAL A 89 57.65 16.50 -7.73
CA VAL A 89 57.35 17.92 -7.57
C VAL A 89 58.53 18.70 -8.11
N LEU A 90 58.32 19.47 -9.18
CA LEU A 90 59.32 20.30 -9.82
C LEU A 90 59.13 21.78 -9.48
N ASP A 91 60.23 22.49 -9.29
CA ASP A 91 60.20 23.94 -9.13
C ASP A 91 59.95 24.67 -10.46
N SER A 92 59.86 26.01 -10.42
CA SER A 92 59.62 26.84 -11.60
C SER A 92 60.72 26.78 -12.67
N GLN A 93 61.87 26.15 -12.40
CA GLN A 93 62.95 25.91 -13.36
C GLN A 93 62.92 24.47 -13.92
N GLY A 94 61.91 23.67 -13.55
CA GLY A 94 61.79 22.27 -13.95
C GLY A 94 62.78 21.34 -13.22
N VAL A 95 63.28 21.74 -12.05
CA VAL A 95 64.16 20.90 -11.23
C VAL A 95 63.32 20.13 -10.20
N PRO A 96 63.43 18.79 -10.09
CA PRO A 96 62.71 18.03 -9.07
C PRO A 96 63.22 18.40 -7.68
N VAL A 97 62.30 18.83 -6.81
CA VAL A 97 62.55 19.26 -5.42
C VAL A 97 62.01 18.29 -4.38
N ALA A 98 61.07 17.41 -4.75
CA ALA A 98 60.60 16.27 -3.97
C ALA A 98 60.02 15.22 -4.91
N GLY A 99 59.98 13.95 -4.52
CA GLY A 99 59.38 12.91 -5.34
C GLY A 99 59.24 11.58 -4.63
N ASP A 100 58.40 10.71 -5.18
CA ASP A 100 58.24 9.31 -4.82
C ASP A 100 58.44 8.45 -6.07
N ALA A 101 59.40 7.54 -5.98
CA ALA A 101 59.80 6.60 -7.03
C ALA A 101 59.71 5.14 -6.55
N SER A 102 58.76 4.88 -5.65
CA SER A 102 58.49 3.55 -5.13
C SER A 102 57.76 2.70 -6.17
N ARG A 103 58.10 1.40 -6.23
CA ARG A 103 57.47 0.46 -7.17
C ARG A 103 56.06 0.10 -6.73
N SER A 104 55.13 0.96 -7.09
CA SER A 104 53.77 0.94 -6.56
C SER A 104 52.81 1.55 -7.59
N PRO A 105 51.55 1.09 -7.67
CA PRO A 105 50.51 1.73 -8.47
C PRO A 105 50.04 3.09 -7.88
N GLN A 106 50.67 3.55 -6.81
CA GLN A 106 50.37 4.82 -6.13
C GLN A 106 51.67 5.46 -5.63
N ALA A 107 51.73 6.78 -5.65
CA ALA A 107 52.86 7.58 -5.18
C ALA A 107 52.39 8.72 -4.28
N SER A 108 53.12 8.96 -3.20
CA SER A 108 52.77 9.93 -2.18
C SER A 108 53.97 10.81 -1.80
N VAL A 109 53.87 12.10 -2.05
CA VAL A 109 54.90 13.10 -1.72
C VAL A 109 54.42 14.02 -0.60
N HIS A 110 55.22 14.15 0.45
CA HIS A 110 55.05 15.19 1.45
C HIS A 110 56.04 16.33 1.18
N PHE A 111 55.54 17.53 0.91
CA PHE A 111 56.37 18.66 0.49
C PHE A 111 56.02 19.96 1.21
N CYS A 112 57.03 20.67 1.72
CA CYS A 112 56.87 21.98 2.37
C CYS A 112 57.72 23.02 1.61
N PRO A 113 57.13 23.90 0.77
CA PRO A 113 57.90 24.82 -0.07
C PRO A 113 58.61 25.88 0.78
N GLU A 114 59.85 26.23 0.42
CA GLU A 114 60.56 27.36 1.05
C GLU A 114 60.09 28.72 0.53
N ARG A 115 59.52 28.75 -0.69
CA ARG A 115 59.01 29.96 -1.37
C ARG A 115 57.63 29.68 -1.96
N SER A 116 56.74 30.67 -1.91
CA SER A 116 55.43 30.60 -2.56
C SER A 116 55.63 30.75 -4.06
N GLY A 117 54.95 29.93 -4.85
CA GLY A 117 55.14 29.96 -6.30
C GLY A 117 54.40 28.84 -7.01
N ARG A 118 54.63 28.79 -8.32
CA ARG A 118 54.15 27.70 -9.18
C ARG A 118 55.12 26.53 -9.09
N PHE A 119 54.55 25.34 -8.92
CA PHE A 119 55.25 24.07 -8.98
C PHE A 119 54.55 23.18 -10.00
N THR A 120 55.26 22.19 -10.52
CA THR A 120 54.71 21.19 -11.44
C THR A 120 54.72 19.84 -10.76
N LEU A 121 53.59 19.15 -10.77
CA LEU A 121 53.50 17.74 -10.38
C LEU A 121 53.64 16.91 -11.65
N ARG A 122 54.75 16.19 -11.77
CA ARG A 122 54.97 15.25 -12.87
C ARG A 122 54.59 13.86 -12.43
N VAL A 123 53.55 13.30 -13.02
CA VAL A 123 53.11 11.93 -12.79
C VAL A 123 53.63 11.07 -13.94
N SER A 124 54.39 10.01 -13.65
CA SER A 124 55.03 9.18 -14.68
C SER A 124 54.67 7.71 -14.51
N ALA A 125 54.23 7.05 -15.57
CA ALA A 125 53.96 5.61 -15.56
C ALA A 125 55.23 4.83 -15.95
N VAL A 126 56.09 4.52 -14.99
CA VAL A 126 57.37 3.80 -15.22
C VAL A 126 57.11 2.39 -15.76
N SER A 127 56.06 1.72 -15.27
CA SER A 127 55.63 0.41 -15.74
C SER A 127 54.11 0.27 -15.73
N GLY A 128 53.55 -0.25 -16.82
CA GLY A 128 52.12 -0.30 -17.04
C GLY A 128 51.58 0.92 -17.80
N ALA A 129 50.31 0.86 -18.13
CA ALA A 129 49.60 1.92 -18.85
C ALA A 129 48.12 1.88 -18.43
N GLY A 130 47.54 3.06 -18.19
CA GLY A 130 46.20 3.14 -17.60
C GLY A 130 45.80 4.56 -17.22
N HIS A 131 44.67 4.67 -16.54
CA HIS A 131 44.21 5.92 -15.97
C HIS A 131 44.99 6.27 -14.71
N TRP A 132 45.18 7.56 -14.46
CA TRP A 132 45.77 8.06 -13.23
C TRP A 132 44.97 9.26 -12.71
N ALA A 133 45.04 9.48 -11.40
CA ALA A 133 44.55 10.69 -10.77
C ALA A 133 45.51 11.17 -9.66
N SER A 134 45.62 12.48 -9.47
CA SER A 134 46.46 13.10 -8.43
C SER A 134 45.72 14.23 -7.71
N GLY A 135 45.92 14.32 -6.39
CA GLY A 135 45.36 15.37 -5.54
C GLY A 135 46.42 16.00 -4.63
N VAL A 136 46.11 17.21 -4.16
CA VAL A 136 46.93 17.95 -3.18
C VAL A 136 46.09 18.21 -1.94
N TRP A 137 46.64 17.95 -0.75
CA TRP A 137 45.98 18.16 0.54
C TRP A 137 46.81 19.07 1.44
N SER A 138 46.15 19.92 2.24
CA SER A 138 46.85 20.78 3.21
C SER A 138 46.02 21.09 4.46
N THR A 139 46.69 21.32 5.59
CA THR A 139 46.06 21.70 6.89
C THR A 139 45.49 23.12 6.94
N SER A 140 45.80 23.94 5.94
CA SER A 140 45.30 25.32 5.83
C SER A 140 44.16 25.44 4.82
N ALA A 141 43.54 24.31 4.46
CA ALA A 141 42.21 24.30 3.84
C ALA A 141 41.09 24.70 4.83
N ALA A 142 41.45 25.27 5.99
CA ALA A 142 40.52 25.98 6.85
C ALA A 142 39.96 27.19 6.11
N GLY A 143 38.72 27.07 5.63
CA GLY A 143 37.78 28.20 5.51
C GLY A 143 38.34 29.43 4.84
N GLY A 144 38.93 29.28 3.65
CA GLY A 144 39.17 30.38 2.74
C GLY A 144 37.84 30.91 2.21
N SER A 145 37.10 31.63 3.05
CA SER A 145 36.10 32.59 2.62
C SER A 145 36.80 33.60 1.70
N PHE A 146 36.84 33.30 0.41
CA PHE A 146 36.85 34.34 -0.58
C PHE A 146 35.42 34.86 -0.64
N GLY A 147 35.19 35.99 0.04
CA GLY A 147 34.08 36.87 -0.27
C GLY A 147 34.18 37.27 -1.74
N GLY A 148 33.53 36.49 -2.59
CA GLY A 148 33.25 36.80 -3.98
C GLY A 148 31.75 37.03 -4.11
N ALA A 149 31.32 38.27 -3.92
CA ALA A 149 30.07 38.70 -4.51
C ALA A 149 30.20 38.56 -6.03
N GLY A 150 29.45 37.64 -6.65
CA GLY A 150 29.32 37.57 -8.11
C GLY A 150 28.94 36.21 -8.67
N ALA A 151 27.64 36.05 -8.93
CA ALA A 151 27.03 35.34 -10.08
C ALA A 151 27.33 33.85 -10.33
N GLY A 152 26.28 33.03 -10.14
CA GLY A 152 25.78 32.09 -11.17
C GLY A 152 26.52 30.76 -11.31
N GLY A 153 25.96 29.69 -10.75
CA GLY A 153 26.33 28.31 -11.02
C GLY A 153 25.88 27.41 -9.87
N GLY A 154 24.74 26.75 -10.03
CA GLY A 154 24.36 25.63 -9.18
C GLY A 154 25.41 24.50 -9.27
N GLY A 155 25.55 23.69 -8.21
CA GLY A 155 26.49 22.56 -8.24
C GLY A 155 26.11 21.50 -9.29
N THR A 156 27.01 20.56 -9.56
CA THR A 156 26.74 19.37 -10.39
C THR A 156 26.79 18.11 -9.54
N CYS A 157 26.48 16.93 -10.08
CA CYS A 157 26.68 15.67 -9.34
C CYS A 157 28.13 15.42 -8.94
N GLU A 158 29.09 15.86 -9.76
CA GLU A 158 30.52 15.67 -9.49
C GLU A 158 31.06 16.70 -8.48
N ALA A 159 30.40 17.85 -8.37
CA ALA A 159 30.75 18.94 -7.46
C ALA A 159 29.48 19.60 -6.90
N PRO A 160 28.71 18.91 -6.05
CA PRO A 160 27.47 19.43 -5.51
C PRO A 160 27.77 20.52 -4.48
N VAL A 161 26.87 21.48 -4.35
CA VAL A 161 26.99 22.51 -3.29
C VAL A 161 26.49 21.92 -1.98
N GLU A 162 27.33 21.93 -0.94
CA GLU A 162 26.88 21.48 0.38
C GLU A 162 25.79 22.40 0.94
N LEU A 163 24.67 21.80 1.34
CA LEU A 163 23.58 22.46 2.03
C LEU A 163 23.38 21.80 3.39
N ALA A 164 23.52 22.57 4.47
CA ALA A 164 23.23 22.08 5.80
C ALA A 164 21.73 21.79 5.96
N LEU A 165 21.38 20.74 6.70
CA LEU A 165 20.00 20.48 7.12
C LEU A 165 19.48 21.66 7.95
N GLY A 166 18.34 22.25 7.57
CA GLY A 166 17.87 23.50 8.19
C GLY A 166 18.41 24.77 7.51
N GLY A 167 19.22 24.63 6.47
CA GLY A 167 19.88 25.71 5.75
C GLY A 167 19.04 26.30 4.62
N THR A 168 19.45 27.48 4.18
CA THR A 168 18.90 28.18 3.03
C THR A 168 19.98 28.42 1.99
N ALA A 169 19.73 28.03 0.75
CA ALA A 169 20.53 28.37 -0.41
C ALA A 169 19.82 29.39 -1.30
N ARG A 170 20.58 30.27 -1.93
CA ARG A 170 20.10 31.19 -2.98
C ARG A 170 20.99 31.04 -4.19
N GLY A 171 20.38 30.92 -5.36
CA GLY A 171 21.10 30.65 -6.60
C GLY A 171 20.35 31.14 -7.83
N SER A 172 20.91 30.81 -8.98
CA SER A 172 20.25 30.94 -10.27
C SER A 172 20.64 29.76 -11.15
N THR A 173 19.68 29.19 -11.87
CA THR A 173 19.93 28.18 -12.90
C THR A 173 20.39 28.82 -14.21
N THR A 174 20.22 30.14 -14.39
CA THR A 174 20.61 30.83 -15.63
C THR A 174 22.10 30.65 -15.96
N GLY A 175 22.38 30.09 -17.15
CA GLY A 175 23.74 29.90 -17.67
C GLY A 175 24.47 28.69 -17.10
N GLY A 176 23.79 27.84 -16.32
CA GLY A 176 24.29 26.54 -15.88
C GLY A 176 24.26 25.48 -16.99
N GLU A 177 24.70 24.28 -16.64
CA GLU A 177 24.60 23.10 -17.51
C GLU A 177 23.36 22.28 -17.14
N ASP A 178 22.71 21.73 -18.17
CA ASP A 178 21.63 20.74 -18.05
C ASP A 178 22.29 19.35 -18.03
N ARG A 179 22.29 18.72 -16.85
CA ARG A 179 22.92 17.41 -16.62
C ARG A 179 22.02 16.45 -15.87
N MET A 180 20.94 16.92 -15.26
CA MET A 180 19.96 16.12 -14.57
C MET A 180 18.70 16.00 -15.42
N THR A 181 17.95 14.95 -15.20
CA THR A 181 16.63 14.81 -15.83
C THR A 181 15.66 14.44 -14.73
N PRO A 182 14.63 15.28 -14.47
CA PRO A 182 13.61 14.98 -13.49
C PRO A 182 12.90 13.65 -13.78
N ALA A 183 12.33 13.05 -12.73
CA ALA A 183 11.63 11.78 -12.89
C ALA A 183 10.32 11.92 -13.70
N PRO A 184 9.92 10.90 -14.49
CA PRO A 184 8.75 10.99 -15.38
C PRO A 184 7.41 11.21 -14.66
N ASN A 185 7.37 10.97 -13.35
CA ASN A 185 6.21 11.21 -12.49
C ASN A 185 6.11 12.66 -11.99
N CYS A 186 7.11 13.50 -12.28
CA CYS A 186 7.11 14.93 -11.93
C CYS A 186 7.22 15.84 -13.14
N VAL A 187 7.69 15.37 -14.29
CA VAL A 187 7.69 16.11 -15.56
C VAL A 187 7.37 15.14 -16.70
N ASN A 188 6.59 15.55 -17.70
CA ASN A 188 6.23 14.67 -18.80
C ASN A 188 7.47 14.33 -19.68
N PRO A 189 7.59 13.09 -20.20
CA PRO A 189 8.67 12.73 -21.10
C PRO A 189 8.62 13.55 -22.40
N GLY A 190 9.53 14.51 -22.57
CA GLY A 190 9.66 15.32 -23.79
C GLY A 190 9.67 16.83 -23.58
N ASP A 191 9.45 17.31 -22.36
CA ASP A 191 9.63 18.72 -22.01
C ASP A 191 11.13 19.08 -21.99
N SER A 192 11.47 20.32 -22.36
CA SER A 192 12.84 20.71 -22.67
C SER A 192 13.74 20.87 -21.45
N PHE A 193 14.98 20.44 -21.65
CA PHE A 193 16.21 20.65 -20.89
C PHE A 193 16.37 22.07 -20.31
N ALA A 194 16.35 22.19 -18.99
CA ALA A 194 16.70 23.40 -18.25
C ALA A 194 18.02 23.18 -17.49
N PRO A 195 18.83 24.23 -17.26
CA PRO A 195 20.02 24.09 -16.45
C PRO A 195 19.71 23.73 -14.98
N ASP A 196 20.52 22.86 -14.40
CA ASP A 196 20.29 22.36 -13.04
C ASP A 196 21.14 23.07 -11.98
N ALA A 197 20.70 22.93 -10.74
CA ALA A 197 21.53 23.15 -9.57
C ALA A 197 21.44 21.98 -8.58
N VAL A 198 22.57 21.34 -8.34
CA VAL A 198 22.69 20.20 -7.43
C VAL A 198 23.26 20.63 -6.08
N TYR A 199 22.52 20.27 -5.04
CA TYR A 199 22.92 20.42 -3.64
C TYR A 199 23.08 19.05 -2.99
N GLN A 200 24.09 18.91 -2.14
CA GLN A 200 24.28 17.73 -1.31
C GLN A 200 23.86 18.02 0.13
N VAL A 201 23.05 17.13 0.70
CA VAL A 201 22.71 17.12 2.13
C VAL A 201 23.23 15.82 2.76
N THR A 202 23.78 15.92 3.97
CA THR A 202 24.24 14.76 4.73
C THR A 202 23.32 14.56 5.91
N VAL A 203 22.70 13.38 5.99
CA VAL A 203 21.78 12.96 7.05
C VAL A 203 22.54 12.04 8.00
N GLU A 204 22.75 12.47 9.24
CA GLU A 204 23.46 11.69 10.25
C GLU A 204 22.53 10.76 11.06
N GLN A 205 21.25 11.12 11.15
CA GLN A 205 20.23 10.42 11.90
C GLN A 205 18.96 10.34 11.06
N ARG A 206 18.22 9.25 11.20
CA ARG A 206 16.92 9.10 10.57
C ARG A 206 16.03 10.30 10.88
N GLY A 207 15.33 10.81 9.89
CA GLY A 207 14.47 11.96 10.07
C GLY A 207 13.71 12.37 8.83
N ILE A 208 12.92 13.43 8.96
CA ILE A 208 12.11 13.97 7.87
C ILE A 208 12.78 15.24 7.35
N LEU A 209 13.23 15.19 6.09
CA LEU A 209 13.65 16.36 5.33
C LEU A 209 12.43 17.01 4.69
N ARG A 210 12.25 18.31 4.94
CA ARG A 210 11.31 19.17 4.22
C ARG A 210 12.11 20.17 3.41
N ALA A 211 11.87 20.23 2.11
CA ALA A 211 12.54 21.16 1.22
C ALA A 211 11.48 22.01 0.51
N ARG A 212 11.69 23.32 0.51
CA ARG A 212 10.84 24.31 -0.16
C ARG A 212 11.68 25.11 -1.13
N LEU A 213 11.27 25.10 -2.38
CA LEU A 213 11.86 25.85 -3.47
C LEU A 213 10.91 27.01 -3.82
N SER A 214 11.47 28.22 -3.90
CA SER A 214 10.79 29.39 -4.47
C SER A 214 11.63 29.95 -5.60
N THR A 215 11.03 30.07 -6.77
CA THR A 215 11.69 30.41 -8.05
C THR A 215 11.06 31.68 -8.65
N GLN A 216 11.74 32.29 -9.61
CA GLN A 216 11.15 33.34 -10.48
C GLN A 216 10.58 32.76 -11.78
N PHE A 217 10.57 31.44 -11.90
CA PHE A 217 10.29 30.64 -13.08
C PHE A 217 9.54 29.38 -12.65
N ASP A 218 9.02 28.62 -13.61
CA ASP A 218 8.35 27.34 -13.34
C ASP A 218 9.38 26.29 -12.90
N GLY A 219 9.37 25.92 -11.62
CA GLY A 219 10.51 25.27 -10.96
C GLY A 219 10.23 23.84 -10.52
N VAL A 220 11.14 22.92 -10.80
CA VAL A 220 11.02 21.51 -10.37
C VAL A 220 12.05 21.22 -9.29
N LEU A 221 11.60 20.60 -8.19
CA LEU A 221 12.46 20.15 -7.10
C LEU A 221 12.48 18.62 -7.05
N SER A 222 13.67 18.02 -7.09
CA SER A 222 13.86 16.58 -6.95
C SER A 222 14.80 16.24 -5.80
N LEU A 223 14.55 15.10 -5.16
CA LEU A 223 15.40 14.50 -4.13
C LEU A 223 15.87 13.13 -4.61
N LEU A 224 17.18 12.90 -4.64
CA LEU A 224 17.78 11.65 -5.09
C LEU A 224 18.67 11.00 -4.01
N SER A 225 18.69 9.67 -3.98
CA SER A 225 19.62 8.87 -3.18
C SER A 225 21.01 8.75 -3.82
N GLU A 226 21.09 8.93 -5.14
CA GLU A 226 22.33 8.87 -5.91
C GLU A 226 22.29 9.96 -6.99
N CYS A 227 23.44 10.55 -7.31
CA CYS A 227 23.54 11.60 -8.33
C CYS A 227 24.30 11.05 -9.54
N SER A 228 23.56 10.66 -10.58
CA SER A 228 24.14 10.03 -11.79
C SER A 228 23.67 10.66 -13.11
N GLY A 229 23.20 11.91 -13.09
CA GLY A 229 22.75 12.62 -14.29
C GLY A 229 21.42 12.16 -14.90
N GLY A 230 20.62 11.39 -14.16
CA GLY A 230 19.29 10.94 -14.59
C GLY A 230 18.35 10.75 -13.39
N SER A 231 17.13 10.26 -13.64
CA SER A 231 16.09 10.07 -12.61
C SER A 231 16.24 8.79 -11.77
N THR A 232 17.32 8.03 -11.96
CA THR A 232 17.60 6.85 -11.16
C THR A 232 17.85 7.24 -9.71
N GLY A 233 17.15 6.61 -8.78
CA GLY A 233 17.30 6.92 -7.35
C GLY A 233 16.50 8.14 -6.88
N THR A 234 15.59 8.68 -7.69
CA THR A 234 14.64 9.71 -7.22
C THR A 234 13.75 9.14 -6.11
N LEU A 235 13.80 9.77 -4.95
CA LEU A 235 13.02 9.42 -3.76
C LEU A 235 11.72 10.23 -3.67
N ALA A 236 11.78 11.49 -4.08
CA ALA A 236 10.64 12.39 -4.12
C ALA A 236 10.92 13.49 -5.16
N CYS A 237 9.87 14.03 -5.76
CA CYS A 237 9.96 15.21 -6.59
C CYS A 237 8.62 15.95 -6.60
N ASN A 238 8.66 17.23 -6.93
CA ASN A 238 7.49 18.10 -7.07
C ASN A 238 7.81 19.22 -8.06
N ASP A 239 6.91 19.44 -9.01
CA ASP A 239 6.91 20.56 -9.96
C ASP A 239 6.08 21.73 -9.40
N ASP A 240 4.86 21.46 -8.95
CA ASP A 240 3.96 22.48 -8.42
C ASP A 240 3.53 22.13 -6.99
N ALA A 241 3.93 22.94 -6.00
CA ALA A 241 3.49 22.79 -4.61
C ALA A 241 1.98 23.05 -4.47
N THR A 242 1.41 23.87 -5.36
CA THR A 242 -0.03 24.07 -5.50
C THR A 242 -0.39 24.20 -6.98
N GLN A 243 -1.55 23.71 -7.40
CA GLN A 243 -2.03 23.79 -8.81
C GLN A 243 -2.17 25.22 -9.38
N ARG A 244 -1.86 26.27 -8.61
CA ARG A 244 -2.01 27.68 -9.01
C ARG A 244 -0.71 28.48 -8.96
N ASP A 245 0.37 27.93 -8.40
CA ASP A 245 1.63 28.63 -8.23
C ASP A 245 2.79 27.74 -8.64
N THR A 246 3.22 27.90 -9.89
CA THR A 246 4.33 27.17 -10.49
C THR A 246 5.70 27.70 -10.06
N SER A 247 5.72 28.77 -9.26
CA SER A 247 6.95 29.34 -8.70
C SER A 247 7.34 28.71 -7.36
N LEU A 248 6.58 27.72 -6.91
CA LEU A 248 6.77 27.04 -5.64
C LEU A 248 6.77 25.53 -5.87
N ALA A 249 7.84 24.88 -5.45
CA ALA A 249 7.88 23.43 -5.32
C ALA A 249 8.22 23.06 -3.87
N ALA A 250 7.59 22.01 -3.36
CA ALA A 250 7.86 21.52 -2.01
C ALA A 250 7.84 20.00 -1.99
N LEU A 251 8.85 19.41 -1.35
CA LEU A 251 8.87 17.99 -1.08
C LEU A 251 9.16 17.73 0.39
N GLU A 252 8.70 16.58 0.83
CA GLU A 252 9.01 16.04 2.14
C GLU A 252 9.43 14.58 1.93
N ALA A 253 10.45 14.14 2.64
CA ALA A 253 10.95 12.77 2.55
C ALA A 253 11.54 12.33 3.88
N ARG A 254 11.23 11.10 4.28
CA ARG A 254 11.87 10.44 5.41
C ARG A 254 13.15 9.78 4.92
N LEU A 255 14.26 10.15 5.54
CA LEU A 255 15.61 9.76 5.14
C LEU A 255 16.26 8.99 6.26
N GLU A 256 16.95 7.92 5.88
CA GLU A 256 17.86 7.19 6.77
C GLU A 256 19.23 7.89 6.78
N PRO A 257 20.16 7.54 7.69
CA PRO A 257 21.51 8.09 7.66
C PRO A 257 22.20 7.82 6.31
N GLY A 258 22.67 8.88 5.66
CA GLY A 258 23.20 8.81 4.31
C GLY A 258 23.41 10.17 3.65
N THR A 259 23.87 10.14 2.42
CA THR A 259 24.06 11.33 1.59
C THR A 259 22.98 11.38 0.53
N TYR A 260 22.32 12.53 0.39
CA TYR A 260 21.24 12.74 -0.57
C TYR A 260 21.48 14.02 -1.37
N PHE A 261 20.80 14.12 -2.51
CA PHE A 261 20.97 15.22 -3.46
C PHE A 261 19.64 15.91 -3.72
N LEU A 262 19.60 17.23 -3.52
CA LEU A 262 18.49 18.07 -3.93
C LEU A 262 18.84 18.72 -5.27
N VAL A 263 17.96 18.57 -6.25
CA VAL A 263 18.14 19.13 -7.59
C VAL A 263 17.05 20.16 -7.82
N VAL A 264 17.48 21.38 -8.12
CA VAL A 264 16.63 22.47 -8.58
C VAL A 264 16.76 22.55 -10.10
N ASP A 265 15.64 22.42 -10.78
CA ASP A 265 15.54 22.45 -12.23
C ASP A 265 14.36 23.34 -12.67
N GLY A 266 14.21 23.62 -13.95
CA GLY A 266 13.10 24.39 -14.52
C GLY A 266 12.23 23.58 -15.46
N TYR A 267 10.92 23.74 -15.33
CA TYR A 267 9.95 23.12 -16.23
C TYR A 267 10.05 23.73 -17.63
N ALA A 268 10.02 22.90 -18.67
CA ALA A 268 10.02 23.32 -20.07
C ALA A 268 11.13 24.34 -20.45
N GLY A 269 12.35 24.16 -19.92
CA GLY A 269 13.52 24.97 -20.28
C GLY A 269 13.60 26.33 -19.59
N GLU A 270 12.69 26.61 -18.66
CA GLU A 270 12.70 27.84 -17.86
C GLU A 270 13.91 27.89 -16.92
N SER A 271 14.43 29.08 -16.65
CA SER A 271 15.56 29.25 -15.72
C SER A 271 15.56 30.63 -15.09
N GLY A 272 16.16 30.75 -13.91
CA GLY A 272 16.17 32.02 -13.20
C GLY A 272 16.68 31.89 -11.78
N ALA A 273 16.50 32.96 -11.02
CA ALA A 273 16.89 32.99 -9.61
C ALA A 273 15.91 32.19 -8.75
N TYR A 274 16.44 31.57 -7.69
CA TYR A 274 15.67 30.77 -6.74
C TYR A 274 16.22 30.87 -5.31
N THR A 275 15.37 30.47 -4.36
CA THR A 275 15.71 30.22 -2.96
C THR A 275 15.26 28.81 -2.61
N LEU A 276 16.18 27.99 -2.09
CA LEU A 276 15.92 26.65 -1.59
C LEU A 276 16.10 26.65 -0.07
N GLU A 277 15.04 26.32 0.66
CA GLU A 277 15.04 26.20 2.11
C GLU A 277 14.83 24.75 2.51
N THR A 278 15.62 24.27 3.46
CA THR A 278 15.46 22.95 4.04
C THR A 278 15.15 23.06 5.52
N SER A 279 14.36 22.13 6.06
CA SER A 279 14.28 21.84 7.48
C SER A 279 14.37 20.33 7.68
N PHE A 280 14.88 19.92 8.83
CA PHE A 280 15.04 18.51 9.14
C PHE A 280 14.55 18.24 10.55
N GLU A 281 13.70 17.24 10.69
CA GLU A 281 13.17 16.77 11.94
C GLU A 281 13.77 15.38 12.21
N VAL A 282 14.58 15.27 13.26
CA VAL A 282 15.14 13.98 13.66
C VAL A 282 14.01 13.11 14.21
N LEU A 283 13.85 11.92 13.64
CA LEU A 283 12.99 10.87 14.19
C LEU A 283 13.83 9.96 15.09
N ARG A 284 13.18 9.36 16.09
CA ARG A 284 13.87 8.40 16.97
C ARG A 284 14.17 7.10 16.21
N ASP A 285 15.14 6.32 16.68
CA ASP A 285 15.37 4.99 16.13
C ASP A 285 14.12 4.11 16.39
N PRO A 286 13.53 3.47 15.37
CA PRO A 286 12.38 2.59 15.55
C PRO A 286 12.61 1.52 16.62
N ALA A 287 13.81 0.96 16.72
CA ALA A 287 14.12 -0.05 17.73
C ALA A 287 14.05 0.51 19.16
N GLU A 288 14.43 1.78 19.36
CA GLU A 288 14.30 2.47 20.64
C GLU A 288 12.84 2.76 20.96
N VAL A 289 12.08 3.29 19.99
CA VAL A 289 10.62 3.53 20.16
C VAL A 289 9.90 2.23 20.49
N CYS A 290 10.21 1.15 19.77
CA CYS A 290 9.65 -0.19 19.96
C CYS A 290 9.97 -0.80 21.33
N ALA A 291 11.16 -0.52 21.89
CA ALA A 291 11.55 -1.01 23.20
C ALA A 291 10.75 -0.37 24.34
N ASP A 292 10.33 0.89 24.14
CA ASP A 292 9.67 1.72 25.15
C ASP A 292 8.13 1.76 25.00
N LEU A 293 7.54 0.99 24.08
CA LEU A 293 6.10 1.04 23.84
C LEU A 293 5.27 0.67 25.09
N PRO A 294 4.26 1.49 25.44
CA PRO A 294 3.33 1.16 26.50
C PRO A 294 2.52 -0.10 26.15
N LEU A 295 2.21 -0.91 27.16
CA LEU A 295 1.36 -2.08 27.00
C LEU A 295 -0.11 -1.64 26.85
N LEU A 296 -0.79 -2.12 25.81
CA LEU A 296 -2.23 -2.04 25.67
C LEU A 296 -2.87 -3.25 26.35
N THR A 297 -3.32 -3.06 27.59
CA THR A 297 -3.97 -4.13 28.37
C THR A 297 -5.37 -4.40 27.81
N PRO A 298 -5.71 -5.65 27.42
CA PRO A 298 -7.04 -5.98 26.94
C PRO A 298 -8.14 -5.63 27.96
N GLY A 299 -9.18 -4.93 27.50
CA GLY A 299 -10.32 -4.49 28.31
C GLY A 299 -10.12 -3.18 29.08
N GLU A 300 -8.92 -2.58 29.02
CA GLU A 300 -8.65 -1.26 29.59
C GLU A 300 -8.57 -0.23 28.46
N GLU A 301 -9.52 0.71 28.44
CA GLU A 301 -9.50 1.81 27.48
C GLU A 301 -8.36 2.78 27.82
N VAL A 302 -7.57 3.14 26.81
CA VAL A 302 -6.48 4.10 26.90
C VAL A 302 -6.88 5.39 26.20
N SER A 303 -6.66 6.53 26.84
CA SER A 303 -6.80 7.85 26.22
C SER A 303 -5.43 8.44 25.92
N GLY A 304 -5.27 9.09 24.76
CA GLY A 304 -4.00 9.68 24.33
C GLY A 304 -4.21 10.81 23.33
N THR A 305 -3.11 11.30 22.77
CA THR A 305 -3.13 12.25 21.65
C THR A 305 -1.93 12.02 20.73
N THR A 306 -2.18 12.14 19.42
CA THR A 306 -1.14 12.18 18.38
C THR A 306 -0.59 13.59 18.17
N GLU A 307 -1.26 14.63 18.69
CA GLU A 307 -0.81 16.01 18.51
C GLU A 307 0.58 16.24 19.15
N GLY A 308 1.51 16.75 18.36
CA GLY A 308 2.89 17.02 18.78
C GLY A 308 3.78 15.78 18.91
N GLN A 309 3.32 14.60 18.49
CA GLN A 309 4.15 13.42 18.33
C GLN A 309 4.89 13.44 16.99
N GLY A 310 5.84 12.53 16.80
CA GLY A 310 6.50 12.30 15.50
C GLY A 310 5.73 11.29 14.65
N ASP A 311 6.08 11.22 13.36
CA ASP A 311 5.69 10.13 12.43
C ASP A 311 6.76 9.02 12.52
N ASP A 312 6.72 8.28 13.64
CA ASP A 312 7.67 7.21 13.94
C ASP A 312 7.32 5.93 13.14
N PHE A 313 6.03 5.69 12.87
CA PHE A 313 5.47 4.49 12.26
C PHE A 313 4.66 4.81 10.98
N ARG A 314 5.24 4.49 9.82
CA ARG A 314 4.48 4.42 8.57
C ARG A 314 3.33 3.45 8.71
N THR A 315 2.19 3.68 8.10
CA THR A 315 1.11 2.68 7.94
C THR A 315 0.93 2.37 6.45
N ASP A 316 0.06 1.43 6.10
CA ASP A 316 -0.18 1.10 4.68
C ASP A 316 -0.80 2.31 3.95
N GLN A 317 -0.42 2.53 2.69
CA GLN A 317 -0.93 3.61 1.87
C GLN A 317 -2.46 3.53 1.72
N GLU A 318 -3.03 2.32 1.80
CA GLU A 318 -4.48 2.10 1.76
C GLU A 318 -5.24 2.70 2.95
N CYS A 319 -4.59 2.91 4.11
CA CYS A 319 -5.27 3.32 5.35
C CYS A 319 -4.93 4.73 5.84
N THR A 320 -3.94 5.39 5.24
CA THR A 320 -3.60 6.77 5.59
C THR A 320 -3.43 7.67 4.37
N ALA A 321 -3.78 7.17 3.18
CA ALA A 321 -3.48 7.82 1.90
C ALA A 321 -1.98 8.15 1.72
N GLY A 322 -1.10 7.44 2.43
CA GLY A 322 0.34 7.72 2.46
C GLY A 322 0.70 9.00 3.20
N SER A 323 -0.19 9.50 4.08
CA SER A 323 0.04 10.68 4.90
C SER A 323 1.26 10.52 5.81
N ARG A 324 1.69 11.63 6.41
CA ARG A 324 2.81 11.72 7.36
C ARG A 324 2.32 12.25 8.70
N ALA A 325 1.13 11.82 9.11
CA ALA A 325 0.55 12.25 10.36
C ALA A 325 1.42 11.79 11.55
N PRO A 326 1.46 12.58 12.63
CA PRO A 326 1.97 12.11 13.91
C PRO A 326 1.28 10.83 14.38
N ASP A 327 2.05 9.90 14.93
CA ASP A 327 1.54 8.60 15.36
C ASP A 327 1.89 8.27 16.82
N VAL A 328 1.15 7.31 17.37
CA VAL A 328 1.40 6.70 18.67
C VAL A 328 1.20 5.20 18.56
N ALA A 329 2.13 4.42 19.12
CA ALA A 329 2.03 2.97 19.13
C ALA A 329 1.95 2.37 20.54
N TYR A 330 1.37 1.19 20.61
CA TYR A 330 1.24 0.36 21.81
C TYR A 330 1.66 -1.08 21.51
N ARG A 331 2.17 -1.75 22.55
CA ARG A 331 2.44 -3.19 22.50
C ARG A 331 1.22 -3.97 22.94
N LEU A 332 0.79 -4.95 22.14
CA LEU A 332 -0.27 -5.89 22.49
C LEU A 332 0.31 -7.31 22.60
N GLU A 333 0.11 -7.96 23.75
CA GLU A 333 0.62 -9.30 24.02
C GLU A 333 -0.52 -10.34 23.94
N ILE A 334 -0.36 -11.31 23.05
CA ILE A 334 -1.32 -12.41 22.85
C ILE A 334 -0.69 -13.70 23.37
N ALA A 335 -1.27 -14.26 24.43
CA ALA A 335 -0.70 -15.44 25.11
C ALA A 335 -1.07 -16.77 24.45
N GLN A 336 -2.23 -16.82 23.78
CA GLN A 336 -2.76 -18.00 23.09
C GLN A 336 -3.57 -17.56 21.86
N PRO A 337 -3.88 -18.44 20.89
CA PRO A 337 -4.70 -18.04 19.74
C PRO A 337 -5.98 -17.35 20.19
N SER A 338 -6.19 -16.12 19.74
CA SER A 338 -7.25 -15.25 20.24
C SER A 338 -7.86 -14.43 19.11
N ARG A 339 -9.14 -14.13 19.22
CA ARG A 339 -9.80 -13.08 18.44
C ARG A 339 -9.53 -11.74 19.11
N VAL A 340 -9.26 -10.75 18.29
CA VAL A 340 -8.90 -9.40 18.74
C VAL A 340 -9.78 -8.40 18.00
N ARG A 341 -10.45 -7.54 18.76
CA ARG A 341 -11.19 -6.37 18.28
C ARG A 341 -10.51 -5.13 18.85
N LEU A 342 -9.92 -4.33 17.98
CA LEU A 342 -9.36 -3.02 18.32
C LEU A 342 -10.34 -1.95 17.88
N THR A 343 -10.64 -1.00 18.75
CA THR A 343 -11.53 0.13 18.45
C THR A 343 -10.82 1.43 18.78
N LEU A 344 -10.81 2.34 17.82
CA LEU A 344 -10.32 3.70 17.94
C LEU A 344 -11.50 4.67 17.85
N ALA A 345 -11.52 5.67 18.73
CA ALA A 345 -12.41 6.83 18.62
C ALA A 345 -11.57 8.11 18.79
N SER A 346 -11.57 8.96 17.78
CA SER A 346 -10.76 10.17 17.69
C SER A 346 -11.63 11.43 17.57
N ASP A 347 -11.04 12.61 17.78
CA ASP A 347 -11.68 13.90 17.44
C ASP A 347 -11.31 14.41 16.02
N TYR A 348 -10.51 13.62 15.31
CA TYR A 348 -9.96 13.82 13.97
C TYR A 348 -10.19 12.55 13.11
N ASP A 349 -9.88 12.63 11.81
CA ASP A 349 -9.90 11.49 10.89
C ASP A 349 -8.76 10.51 11.22
N GLY A 350 -9.11 9.46 11.95
CA GLY A 350 -8.16 8.60 12.64
C GLY A 350 -7.88 7.31 11.87
N ALA A 351 -6.64 6.84 11.91
CA ALA A 351 -6.29 5.55 11.35
C ALA A 351 -5.73 4.59 12.40
N LEU A 352 -6.09 3.32 12.26
CA LEU A 352 -5.64 2.24 13.13
C LEU A 352 -4.93 1.18 12.30
N ALA A 353 -3.78 0.71 12.78
CA ALA A 353 -3.05 -0.40 12.17
C ALA A 353 -2.53 -1.38 13.21
N ILE A 354 -2.39 -2.64 12.83
CA ILE A 354 -1.72 -3.65 13.64
C ILE A 354 -0.61 -4.36 12.85
N ARG A 355 0.55 -4.51 13.48
CA ARG A 355 1.74 -5.15 12.93
C ARG A 355 2.19 -6.37 13.73
N SER A 356 2.74 -7.35 13.03
CA SER A 356 3.41 -8.51 13.64
C SER A 356 4.84 -8.23 14.08
N ASP A 357 5.45 -7.15 13.60
CA ASP A 357 6.78 -6.70 14.00
C ASP A 357 6.82 -5.18 14.06
N CYS A 358 7.35 -4.65 15.14
CA CYS A 358 7.32 -3.22 15.41
C CYS A 358 8.19 -2.40 14.45
N VAL A 359 9.35 -2.93 14.04
CA VAL A 359 10.33 -2.21 13.21
C VAL A 359 10.06 -2.42 11.72
N ARG A 360 9.59 -3.60 11.33
CA ARG A 360 9.39 -3.94 9.91
C ARG A 360 8.06 -3.39 9.39
N GLU A 361 8.15 -2.36 8.56
CA GLU A 361 6.96 -1.71 7.96
C GLU A 361 6.08 -2.66 7.14
N SER A 362 6.68 -3.63 6.43
CA SER A 362 5.95 -4.63 5.63
C SER A 362 5.19 -5.70 6.44
N SER A 363 5.17 -5.58 7.77
CA SER A 363 4.55 -6.57 8.66
C SER A 363 3.15 -6.20 9.15
N VAL A 364 2.52 -5.21 8.50
CA VAL A 364 1.11 -4.85 8.69
C VAL A 364 0.24 -6.07 8.41
N LEU A 365 -0.63 -6.39 9.36
CA LEU A 365 -1.58 -7.50 9.27
C LEU A 365 -2.96 -7.01 8.87
N ALA A 366 -3.35 -5.85 9.38
CA ALA A 366 -4.59 -5.18 9.07
C ALA A 366 -4.45 -3.69 9.39
N CYS A 367 -5.21 -2.87 8.69
CA CYS A 367 -5.41 -1.47 9.02
C CYS A 367 -6.84 -1.07 8.65
N ASN A 368 -7.30 0.03 9.23
CA ASN A 368 -8.58 0.65 8.95
C ASN A 368 -8.52 2.12 9.38
N ASP A 369 -8.97 3.03 8.52
CA ASP A 369 -9.23 4.45 8.83
C ASP A 369 -10.67 4.65 9.29
N ASP A 370 -11.64 4.18 8.50
CA ASP A 370 -13.05 4.50 8.75
C ASP A 370 -13.86 3.32 9.31
N PHE A 371 -14.74 3.62 10.26
CA PHE A 371 -15.69 2.67 10.80
C PHE A 371 -17.01 3.34 11.18
N GLY A 372 -18.02 3.15 10.34
CA GLY A 372 -19.36 3.70 10.53
C GLY A 372 -19.91 4.28 9.23
N GLU A 373 -20.97 5.08 9.33
CA GLU A 373 -21.54 5.80 8.19
C GLU A 373 -21.42 7.31 8.39
N GLY A 374 -21.22 8.04 7.29
CA GLY A 374 -21.14 9.50 7.29
C GLY A 374 -19.89 10.06 7.99
N GLU A 375 -19.90 11.36 8.27
CA GLU A 375 -18.76 12.09 8.88
C GLU A 375 -18.41 11.64 10.31
N GLU A 376 -19.34 10.97 11.01
CA GLU A 376 -19.03 10.38 12.31
C GLU A 376 -18.17 9.12 12.16
N GLY A 377 -18.33 8.40 11.04
CA GLY A 377 -17.57 7.19 10.74
C GLY A 377 -16.08 7.43 10.55
N THR A 378 -15.66 8.62 10.12
CA THR A 378 -14.22 8.95 9.94
C THR A 378 -13.49 9.17 11.25
N ARG A 379 -14.22 9.37 12.34
CA ARG A 379 -13.67 9.53 13.70
C ARG A 379 -13.57 8.22 14.46
N HIS A 380 -13.79 7.12 13.77
CA HIS A 380 -13.84 5.79 14.35
C HIS A 380 -13.09 4.84 13.44
N SER A 381 -12.27 3.99 14.01
CA SER A 381 -11.61 2.92 13.25
C SER A 381 -11.74 1.61 14.00
N GLN A 382 -11.85 0.51 13.27
CA GLN A 382 -11.97 -0.79 13.89
C GLN A 382 -11.20 -1.86 13.12
N ILE A 383 -10.47 -2.69 13.85
CA ILE A 383 -9.82 -3.88 13.32
C ILE A 383 -10.35 -5.10 14.07
N VAL A 384 -10.79 -6.11 13.32
CA VAL A 384 -11.14 -7.42 13.86
C VAL A 384 -10.30 -8.49 13.16
N ALA A 385 -9.59 -9.30 13.95
CA ALA A 385 -8.68 -10.32 13.43
C ALA A 385 -8.50 -11.49 14.41
N GLN A 386 -8.10 -12.65 13.90
CA GLN A 386 -7.61 -13.75 14.73
C GLN A 386 -6.07 -13.78 14.78
N LEU A 387 -5.50 -13.54 15.96
CA LEU A 387 -4.06 -13.49 16.18
C LEU A 387 -3.52 -14.77 16.82
N GLN A 388 -2.31 -15.15 16.43
CA GLN A 388 -1.54 -16.24 17.06
C GLN A 388 -0.81 -15.72 18.31
N PRO A 389 -0.27 -16.61 19.16
CA PRO A 389 0.54 -16.18 20.29
C PRO A 389 1.74 -15.36 19.82
N GLY A 390 1.95 -14.19 20.43
CA GLY A 390 2.98 -13.27 20.00
C GLY A 390 2.81 -11.86 20.56
N THR A 391 3.72 -10.99 20.15
CA THR A 391 3.72 -9.57 20.49
C THR A 391 3.46 -8.77 19.22
N TYR A 392 2.45 -7.92 19.28
CA TYR A 392 1.99 -7.12 18.16
C TYR A 392 2.14 -5.63 18.50
N THR A 393 2.23 -4.81 17.46
CA THR A 393 2.26 -3.34 17.60
C THR A 393 0.95 -2.78 17.06
N VAL A 394 0.23 -2.04 17.90
CA VAL A 394 -1.01 -1.33 17.52
C VAL A 394 -0.66 0.14 17.35
N ILE A 395 -0.91 0.69 16.18
CA ILE A 395 -0.53 2.04 15.79
C ILE A 395 -1.80 2.86 15.60
N VAL A 396 -1.85 4.03 16.26
CA VAL A 396 -2.86 5.07 16.07
C VAL A 396 -2.19 6.21 15.30
N ASP A 397 -2.81 6.59 14.20
CA ASP A 397 -2.28 7.52 13.20
C ASP A 397 -3.43 8.42 12.72
N GLY A 398 -3.21 9.25 11.70
CA GLY A 398 -4.23 10.12 11.09
C GLY A 398 -4.27 10.09 9.57
N TYR A 399 -5.48 10.14 9.03
CA TYR A 399 -5.70 10.24 7.60
C TYR A 399 -5.31 11.65 7.11
N GLU A 400 -4.66 11.75 5.94
CA GLU A 400 -4.25 13.01 5.30
C GLU A 400 -3.45 14.01 6.18
N GLY A 401 -2.80 13.55 7.24
CA GLY A 401 -1.97 14.39 8.11
C GLY A 401 -2.71 14.94 9.33
N GLU A 402 -3.96 14.54 9.56
CA GLU A 402 -4.71 14.94 10.75
C GLU A 402 -4.11 14.36 12.04
N ALA A 403 -4.34 15.05 13.16
CA ALA A 403 -3.90 14.64 14.48
C ALA A 403 -4.80 15.23 15.56
N GLY A 404 -4.87 14.59 16.71
CA GLY A 404 -5.75 15.04 17.79
C GLY A 404 -5.82 14.07 18.96
N GLY A 405 -6.89 14.16 19.74
CA GLY A 405 -7.16 13.29 20.88
C GLY A 405 -7.83 11.99 20.47
N PHE A 406 -7.52 10.89 21.18
CA PHE A 406 -8.13 9.60 20.90
C PHE A 406 -8.41 8.76 22.16
N ARG A 407 -9.30 7.79 21.99
CA ARG A 407 -9.53 6.65 22.89
C ARG A 407 -9.34 5.34 22.13
N LEU A 408 -8.50 4.46 22.65
CA LEU A 408 -8.17 3.17 22.08
C LEU A 408 -8.54 2.06 23.06
N ASN A 409 -9.19 1.01 22.58
CA ASN A 409 -9.48 -0.17 23.38
C ASN A 409 -9.17 -1.45 22.59
N ALA A 410 -8.68 -2.47 23.30
CA ALA A 410 -8.47 -3.81 22.76
C ALA A 410 -9.34 -4.81 23.51
N THR A 411 -10.20 -5.53 22.79
CA THR A 411 -10.92 -6.69 23.31
C THR A 411 -10.25 -7.94 22.79
N VAL A 412 -9.80 -8.83 23.69
CA VAL A 412 -9.14 -10.08 23.33
C VAL A 412 -9.91 -11.25 23.92
N VAL A 413 -10.35 -12.17 23.07
CA VAL A 413 -11.11 -13.35 23.46
C VAL A 413 -10.40 -14.60 22.94
N PRO A 414 -9.95 -15.51 23.81
CA PRO A 414 -9.37 -16.76 23.36
C PRO A 414 -10.34 -17.59 22.52
N VAL A 415 -9.84 -18.20 21.44
CA VAL A 415 -10.68 -18.95 20.49
C VAL A 415 -11.33 -20.18 21.11
N ASP A 416 -10.77 -20.69 22.21
CA ASP A 416 -11.23 -21.85 22.97
C ASP A 416 -12.17 -21.49 24.14
N ARG A 417 -12.51 -20.21 24.30
CA ARG A 417 -13.37 -19.71 25.38
C ARG A 417 -14.46 -18.76 24.84
N PRO A 418 -15.44 -19.28 24.09
CA PRO A 418 -16.57 -18.47 23.66
C PRO A 418 -17.39 -18.00 24.88
N THR A 419 -17.98 -16.83 24.75
CA THR A 419 -18.83 -16.18 25.76
C THR A 419 -20.17 -15.73 25.22
N ALA A 420 -20.43 -15.90 23.91
CA ALA A 420 -21.73 -15.61 23.32
C ALA A 420 -22.82 -16.50 23.95
N GLU A 421 -23.96 -15.92 24.29
CA GLU A 421 -25.06 -16.67 24.90
C GLU A 421 -25.69 -17.68 23.93
N ASN A 422 -25.77 -17.30 22.65
CA ASN A 422 -26.37 -18.07 21.56
C ASN A 422 -25.34 -18.79 20.67
N ASP A 423 -24.17 -19.06 21.23
CA ASP A 423 -23.06 -19.77 20.59
C ASP A 423 -23.47 -21.15 20.05
N THR A 424 -24.08 -21.96 20.92
CA THR A 424 -24.44 -23.34 20.59
C THR A 424 -25.94 -23.52 20.41
N CYS A 425 -26.33 -24.61 19.75
CA CYS A 425 -27.71 -25.09 19.68
C CYS A 425 -28.45 -25.15 21.02
N ARG A 426 -27.76 -25.41 22.14
CA ARG A 426 -28.37 -25.42 23.47
C ARG A 426 -28.68 -24.01 23.98
N GLY A 427 -27.84 -23.05 23.62
CA GLY A 427 -27.99 -21.63 23.96
C GLY A 427 -28.82 -20.82 22.95
N ALA A 428 -29.28 -21.45 21.86
CA ALA A 428 -29.95 -20.77 20.75
C ALA A 428 -31.07 -19.84 21.22
N THR A 429 -30.90 -18.54 20.95
CA THR A 429 -31.85 -17.50 21.35
C THR A 429 -33.12 -17.59 20.50
N ALA A 430 -34.29 -17.57 21.13
CA ALA A 430 -35.54 -17.55 20.41
C ALA A 430 -35.75 -16.18 19.73
N LEU A 431 -35.80 -16.16 18.40
CA LEU A 431 -36.12 -14.97 17.62
C LEU A 431 -37.61 -15.03 17.24
N ARG A 432 -38.31 -13.89 17.29
CA ARG A 432 -39.71 -13.80 16.84
C ARG A 432 -39.77 -13.21 15.42
N PRO A 433 -40.80 -13.53 14.63
CA PRO A 433 -40.96 -12.90 13.32
C PRO A 433 -41.06 -11.38 13.50
N ASP A 434 -40.47 -10.65 12.55
CA ASP A 434 -40.46 -9.19 12.52
C ASP A 434 -39.74 -8.49 13.69
N GLN A 435 -39.00 -9.27 14.50
CA GLN A 435 -38.18 -8.77 15.59
C GLN A 435 -36.71 -8.79 15.19
N ASP A 436 -36.02 -7.71 15.56
CA ASP A 436 -34.58 -7.61 15.41
C ASP A 436 -33.87 -8.41 16.53
N GLY A 437 -32.93 -9.25 16.13
CA GLY A 437 -32.05 -10.02 17.01
C GLY A 437 -30.61 -9.52 16.86
N ALA A 438 -29.97 -9.20 17.98
CA ALA A 438 -28.54 -8.87 17.99
C ALA A 438 -27.72 -10.17 17.87
N ALA A 439 -26.87 -10.24 16.85
CA ALA A 439 -25.89 -11.29 16.67
C ALA A 439 -24.49 -10.68 16.86
N ASP A 440 -23.64 -11.23 17.73
CA ASP A 440 -22.21 -10.89 17.77
C ASP A 440 -21.40 -12.16 17.73
N THR A 441 -20.85 -12.47 16.55
CA THR A 441 -20.06 -13.68 16.34
C THR A 441 -18.66 -13.54 16.94
N PHE A 442 -18.17 -12.33 17.23
CA PHE A 442 -16.84 -12.13 17.81
C PHE A 442 -16.63 -12.86 19.15
N LEU A 443 -17.70 -13.03 19.93
CA LEU A 443 -17.69 -13.71 21.22
C LEU A 443 -17.99 -15.22 21.12
N ALA A 444 -18.37 -15.71 19.95
CA ALA A 444 -18.83 -17.08 19.72
C ALA A 444 -17.68 -18.03 19.33
N ALA A 445 -17.89 -19.32 19.16
CA ALA A 445 -16.97 -20.30 18.60
C ALA A 445 -17.38 -20.61 17.15
N ASP A 446 -16.48 -21.25 16.42
CA ASP A 446 -16.77 -21.86 15.11
C ASP A 446 -17.21 -23.30 15.39
N ASP A 447 -18.53 -23.52 15.42
CA ASP A 447 -19.19 -24.77 15.80
C ASP A 447 -19.94 -25.41 14.62
N TYR A 448 -20.46 -24.60 13.71
CA TYR A 448 -21.33 -25.04 12.62
C TYR A 448 -20.79 -24.63 11.26
N ARG A 449 -21.32 -25.26 10.20
CA ARG A 449 -20.90 -24.96 8.83
C ARG A 449 -22.06 -25.03 7.86
N GLY A 450 -22.29 -23.93 7.15
CA GLY A 450 -23.22 -23.83 6.03
C GLY A 450 -22.63 -24.30 4.70
N SER A 451 -23.48 -24.76 3.79
CA SER A 451 -23.08 -25.21 2.45
C SER A 451 -22.53 -24.11 1.54
N CYS A 452 -22.91 -22.85 1.80
CA CYS A 452 -22.48 -21.68 1.04
C CYS A 452 -21.21 -21.00 1.59
N ILE A 453 -20.55 -21.59 2.59
CA ILE A 453 -19.29 -21.09 3.14
C ILE A 453 -18.10 -21.79 2.45
N ALA A 454 -17.36 -21.02 1.67
CA ALA A 454 -16.21 -21.53 0.90
C ALA A 454 -15.01 -21.84 1.80
N GLN A 455 -14.75 -21.02 2.83
CA GLN A 455 -13.64 -21.18 3.75
C GLN A 455 -14.17 -21.31 5.20
N PRO A 456 -13.96 -22.45 5.87
CA PRO A 456 -14.33 -22.59 7.28
C PRO A 456 -13.41 -21.74 8.17
N GLY A 457 -13.84 -21.45 9.39
CA GLY A 457 -12.99 -20.78 10.39
C GLY A 457 -13.59 -19.54 11.05
N ALA A 458 -14.79 -19.11 10.65
CA ALA A 458 -15.45 -17.97 11.26
C ALA A 458 -16.33 -18.44 12.43
N PRO A 459 -16.40 -17.68 13.54
CA PRO A 459 -17.34 -17.99 14.59
C PRO A 459 -18.79 -17.76 14.17
N ASP A 460 -19.71 -18.48 14.80
CA ASP A 460 -21.12 -18.48 14.44
C ASP A 460 -22.04 -18.36 15.65
N VAL A 461 -23.26 -17.87 15.44
CA VAL A 461 -24.29 -17.83 16.49
C VAL A 461 -25.62 -18.35 15.96
N VAL A 462 -26.42 -18.92 16.86
CA VAL A 462 -27.64 -19.65 16.52
C VAL A 462 -28.90 -18.99 17.09
N PHE A 463 -29.89 -18.79 16.22
CA PHE A 463 -31.25 -18.41 16.61
C PHE A 463 -32.22 -19.56 16.39
N ARG A 464 -33.14 -19.74 17.34
CA ARG A 464 -34.26 -20.68 17.23
C ARG A 464 -35.48 -19.96 16.69
N LEU A 465 -36.03 -20.46 15.58
CA LEU A 465 -37.21 -19.92 14.91
C LEU A 465 -38.39 -20.88 15.08
N ASP A 466 -39.57 -20.35 15.40
CA ASP A 466 -40.81 -21.12 15.43
C ASP A 466 -41.69 -20.76 14.23
N VAL A 467 -42.03 -21.77 13.42
CA VAL A 467 -42.81 -21.64 12.20
C VAL A 467 -44.16 -22.35 12.40
N PRO A 468 -45.28 -21.61 12.55
CA PRO A 468 -46.56 -22.19 12.98
C PRO A 468 -47.33 -22.92 11.87
N SER A 469 -47.08 -22.57 10.62
CA SER A 469 -47.72 -23.11 9.40
C SER A 469 -46.69 -23.15 8.28
N ARG A 470 -46.98 -23.83 7.17
CA ARG A 470 -46.08 -23.78 6.01
C ARG A 470 -45.94 -22.31 5.56
N SER A 471 -44.71 -21.82 5.50
CA SER A 471 -44.43 -20.41 5.26
C SER A 471 -43.15 -20.21 4.48
N LEU A 472 -43.08 -19.11 3.75
CA LEU A 472 -41.85 -18.57 3.22
C LEU A 472 -41.13 -17.84 4.35
N ILE A 473 -39.94 -18.31 4.73
CA ILE A 473 -39.02 -17.57 5.58
C ILE A 473 -38.20 -16.66 4.68
N THR A 474 -38.11 -15.38 5.06
CA THR A 474 -37.05 -14.48 4.59
C THR A 474 -36.25 -14.05 5.80
N ALA A 475 -34.98 -14.43 5.87
CA ALA A 475 -34.07 -14.01 6.93
C ALA A 475 -32.98 -13.13 6.34
N SER A 476 -32.63 -12.05 7.04
CA SER A 476 -31.63 -11.08 6.59
C SER A 476 -30.72 -10.62 7.74
N ALA A 477 -29.49 -10.25 7.38
CA ALA A 477 -28.48 -9.67 8.26
C ALA A 477 -28.07 -8.28 7.74
N ALA A 478 -28.27 -7.27 8.59
CA ALA A 478 -28.04 -5.87 8.24
C ALA A 478 -27.40 -5.10 9.41
N GLY A 479 -26.59 -4.10 9.04
CA GLY A 479 -25.84 -3.29 9.99
C GLY A 479 -24.74 -4.06 10.76
N GLY A 480 -24.02 -3.32 11.61
CA GLY A 480 -22.93 -3.83 12.44
C GLY A 480 -21.59 -4.02 11.71
N ASP A 481 -20.60 -4.55 12.42
CA ASP A 481 -19.22 -4.80 11.98
C ASP A 481 -18.98 -6.19 11.35
N LEU A 482 -19.98 -7.07 11.33
CA LEU A 482 -19.83 -8.38 10.69
C LEU A 482 -19.69 -8.21 9.17
N ARG A 483 -18.44 -8.30 8.70
CA ARG A 483 -18.11 -8.35 7.29
C ARG A 483 -18.59 -9.68 6.70
N GLU A 484 -19.04 -9.67 5.45
CA GLU A 484 -19.45 -10.88 4.72
C GLU A 484 -20.36 -11.83 5.53
N PRO A 485 -21.50 -11.36 6.08
CA PRO A 485 -22.36 -12.25 6.84
C PRO A 485 -22.85 -13.38 5.93
N VAL A 486 -22.97 -14.56 6.51
CA VAL A 486 -23.56 -15.74 5.90
C VAL A 486 -24.65 -16.28 6.82
N LEU A 487 -25.82 -16.54 6.25
CA LEU A 487 -26.97 -17.10 6.92
C LEU A 487 -27.24 -18.50 6.39
N TYR A 488 -27.51 -19.46 7.27
CA TYR A 488 -28.04 -20.76 6.88
C TYR A 488 -29.10 -21.27 7.85
N LEU A 489 -30.08 -21.96 7.28
CA LEU A 489 -31.25 -22.44 8.00
C LEU A 489 -31.21 -23.96 8.09
N GLN A 490 -31.28 -24.51 9.30
CA GLN A 490 -31.29 -25.95 9.56
C GLN A 490 -32.61 -26.39 10.21
N SER A 491 -33.12 -27.57 9.84
CA SER A 491 -34.30 -28.16 10.50
C SER A 491 -33.94 -28.97 11.74
N THR A 492 -32.70 -29.44 11.85
CA THR A 492 -32.12 -30.00 13.07
C THR A 492 -30.83 -29.25 13.38
N CYS A 493 -30.77 -28.60 14.54
CA CYS A 493 -29.62 -27.76 14.89
C CYS A 493 -28.30 -28.55 14.90
N GLY A 494 -27.29 -28.01 14.21
CA GLY A 494 -25.95 -28.59 14.11
C GLY A 494 -25.83 -29.75 13.12
N GLU A 495 -26.91 -30.15 12.45
CA GLU A 495 -26.88 -31.19 11.41
C GLU A 495 -26.84 -30.54 10.02
N SER A 496 -25.67 -30.52 9.39
CA SER A 496 -25.50 -29.96 8.04
C SER A 496 -26.37 -30.64 6.98
N SER A 497 -26.69 -31.94 7.13
CA SER A 497 -27.62 -32.65 6.25
C SER A 497 -29.07 -32.16 6.37
N SER A 498 -29.39 -31.40 7.41
CA SER A 498 -30.72 -30.82 7.63
C SER A 498 -30.84 -29.39 7.11
N GLU A 499 -29.79 -28.86 6.47
CA GLU A 499 -29.81 -27.53 5.90
C GLU A 499 -30.92 -27.40 4.84
N GLN A 500 -31.71 -26.33 4.98
CA GLN A 500 -32.85 -26.01 4.13
C GLN A 500 -32.48 -24.98 3.07
N ALA A 501 -31.65 -24.00 3.44
CA ALA A 501 -31.16 -22.94 2.60
C ALA A 501 -29.93 -22.27 3.21
N CYS A 502 -29.13 -21.63 2.37
CA CYS A 502 -27.96 -20.84 2.74
C CYS A 502 -27.89 -19.62 1.81
N GLY A 503 -27.43 -18.48 2.31
CA GLY A 503 -27.22 -17.25 1.54
C GLY A 503 -26.29 -16.31 2.29
N ALA A 504 -25.70 -15.32 1.60
CA ALA A 504 -24.79 -14.38 2.23
C ALA A 504 -25.55 -13.45 3.21
N ARG A 505 -26.13 -12.36 2.74
CA ARG A 505 -26.85 -11.41 3.62
C ARG A 505 -28.31 -11.75 3.84
N THR A 506 -28.89 -12.53 2.94
CA THR A 506 -30.31 -12.87 2.93
C THR A 506 -30.46 -14.31 2.48
N LEU A 507 -31.38 -15.04 3.10
CA LEU A 507 -31.87 -16.32 2.60
C LEU A 507 -33.39 -16.30 2.54
N THR A 508 -33.92 -17.07 1.59
CA THR A 508 -35.35 -17.25 1.41
C THR A 508 -35.67 -18.71 1.16
N ARG A 509 -36.65 -19.26 1.88
CA ARG A 509 -37.02 -20.68 1.76
C ARG A 509 -38.44 -20.94 2.23
N VAL A 510 -39.20 -21.70 1.45
CA VAL A 510 -40.47 -22.25 1.95
C VAL A 510 -40.20 -23.47 2.80
N VAL A 511 -40.72 -23.47 4.03
CA VAL A 511 -40.57 -24.58 4.98
C VAL A 511 -41.93 -24.98 5.56
N PRO A 512 -42.14 -26.25 5.93
CA PRO A 512 -43.32 -26.67 6.68
C PRO A 512 -43.35 -26.07 8.09
N ALA A 513 -44.47 -26.26 8.79
CA ALA A 513 -44.56 -25.91 10.20
C ALA A 513 -43.54 -26.73 11.02
N GLY A 514 -42.85 -26.07 11.95
CA GLY A 514 -41.80 -26.70 12.76
C GLY A 514 -40.91 -25.68 13.45
N THR A 515 -39.88 -26.20 14.12
CA THR A 515 -38.81 -25.39 14.71
C THR A 515 -37.59 -25.48 13.81
N TYR A 516 -36.98 -24.33 13.52
CA TYR A 516 -35.78 -24.21 12.70
C TYR A 516 -34.69 -23.46 13.46
N PHE A 517 -33.46 -23.58 12.97
CA PHE A 517 -32.30 -22.93 13.54
C PHE A 517 -31.63 -22.10 12.45
N LEU A 518 -31.63 -20.79 12.64
CA LEU A 518 -30.93 -19.85 11.78
C LEU A 518 -29.55 -19.61 12.38
N VAL A 519 -28.51 -20.01 11.65
CA VAL A 519 -27.13 -19.77 12.04
C VAL A 519 -26.63 -18.55 11.28
N VAL A 520 -25.92 -17.69 11.99
CA VAL A 520 -25.33 -16.44 11.52
C VAL A 520 -23.83 -16.56 11.67
N ASP A 521 -23.12 -16.42 10.56
CA ASP A 521 -21.73 -16.84 10.43
C ASP A 521 -20.97 -15.81 9.56
N GLY A 522 -19.65 -15.92 9.53
CA GLY A 522 -18.76 -15.13 8.68
C GLY A 522 -18.36 -15.88 7.40
N GLY A 523 -18.26 -15.16 6.28
CA GLY A 523 -17.80 -15.73 5.00
C GLY A 523 -16.32 -16.16 4.98
N SER A 524 -15.52 -15.66 5.91
CA SER A 524 -14.08 -15.91 6.03
C SER A 524 -13.62 -15.88 7.50
N ARG A 525 -12.45 -16.46 7.79
CA ARG A 525 -11.94 -16.63 9.16
C ARG A 525 -11.89 -15.35 10.01
N ASP A 526 -11.62 -14.21 9.39
CA ASP A 526 -11.52 -12.90 10.06
C ASP A 526 -12.81 -12.06 9.88
N ALA A 527 -13.83 -12.59 9.22
CA ALA A 527 -15.15 -12.00 9.07
C ALA A 527 -16.01 -12.32 10.31
N MET A 528 -15.64 -11.73 11.44
CA MET A 528 -16.38 -11.84 12.69
C MET A 528 -16.77 -10.45 13.17
N GLY A 529 -17.88 -10.35 13.87
CA GLY A 529 -18.42 -9.07 14.27
C GLY A 529 -19.88 -9.17 14.70
N SER A 530 -20.48 -8.01 14.92
CA SER A 530 -21.89 -7.85 15.24
C SER A 530 -22.72 -7.54 14.00
N THR A 531 -23.97 -7.98 14.01
CA THR A 531 -24.99 -7.60 13.02
C THR A 531 -26.38 -7.70 13.63
N THR A 532 -27.36 -7.08 12.98
CA THR A 532 -28.76 -7.26 13.32
C THR A 532 -29.38 -8.28 12.37
N VAL A 533 -30.02 -9.29 12.92
CA VAL A 533 -30.68 -10.36 12.18
C VAL A 533 -32.18 -10.27 12.38
N ARG A 534 -32.91 -10.37 11.28
CA ARG A 534 -34.37 -10.34 11.26
C ARG A 534 -34.87 -11.52 10.42
N TYR A 535 -36.03 -12.06 10.77
CA TYR A 535 -36.75 -12.95 9.86
C TYR A 535 -38.23 -12.61 9.78
N GLU A 536 -38.81 -12.89 8.63
CA GLU A 536 -40.20 -12.66 8.30
C GLU A 536 -40.83 -13.98 7.85
N LEU A 537 -42.13 -14.12 8.14
CA LEU A 537 -42.93 -15.28 7.72
C LEU A 537 -44.06 -14.80 6.82
N ALA A 538 -44.08 -15.27 5.58
CA ALA A 538 -45.24 -15.12 4.70
C ALA A 538 -46.00 -16.46 4.59
N ASP A 539 -47.31 -16.41 4.83
CA ASP A 539 -48.19 -17.57 4.62
C ASP A 539 -48.27 -17.91 3.12
N VAL A 540 -47.93 -19.16 2.78
CA VAL A 540 -47.96 -19.64 1.39
C VAL A 540 -49.27 -20.34 1.04
N GLY A 541 -50.21 -20.51 1.98
CA GLY A 541 -51.49 -21.16 1.73
C GLY A 541 -52.25 -20.63 0.50
N PRO A 542 -52.35 -19.30 0.29
CA PRO A 542 -52.97 -18.75 -0.92
C PRO A 542 -52.23 -19.10 -2.22
N LEU A 543 -50.89 -19.21 -2.18
CA LEU A 543 -50.08 -19.58 -3.33
C LEU A 543 -50.26 -21.09 -3.61
N GLU A 544 -50.28 -21.93 -2.57
CA GLU A 544 -50.51 -23.37 -2.71
C GLU A 544 -51.86 -23.67 -3.39
N ALA A 545 -52.91 -22.92 -3.05
CA ALA A 545 -54.21 -23.04 -3.72
C ALA A 545 -54.10 -22.72 -5.21
N ALA A 546 -53.43 -21.62 -5.59
CA ALA A 546 -53.21 -21.25 -6.98
C ALA A 546 -52.41 -22.32 -7.75
N CYS A 547 -51.39 -22.90 -7.11
CA CYS A 547 -50.56 -23.97 -7.67
C CYS A 547 -51.31 -25.29 -7.84
N SER A 548 -52.17 -25.64 -6.89
CA SER A 548 -53.00 -26.85 -6.94
C SER A 548 -54.04 -26.76 -8.06
N ASP A 549 -54.61 -25.57 -8.26
CA ASP A 549 -55.61 -25.30 -9.31
C ASP A 549 -54.98 -25.06 -10.69
N ALA A 550 -53.65 -24.99 -10.77
CA ALA A 550 -52.94 -24.72 -12.03
C ALA A 550 -53.23 -25.80 -13.09
N PRO A 551 -53.66 -25.42 -14.30
CA PRO A 551 -53.95 -26.36 -15.37
C PRO A 551 -52.68 -27.10 -15.84
N ILE A 552 -52.87 -28.33 -16.34
CA ILE A 552 -51.77 -29.12 -16.91
C ILE A 552 -51.41 -28.57 -18.29
N LEU A 553 -50.14 -28.23 -18.49
CA LEU A 553 -49.58 -27.93 -19.80
C LEU A 553 -49.21 -29.24 -20.51
N ALA A 554 -50.04 -29.65 -21.47
CA ALA A 554 -49.81 -30.86 -22.25
C ALA A 554 -48.70 -30.64 -23.29
N ALA A 555 -47.77 -31.58 -23.37
CA ALA A 555 -46.67 -31.52 -24.32
C ALA A 555 -47.18 -31.50 -25.78
N GLY A 556 -46.67 -30.56 -26.56
CA GLY A 556 -47.01 -30.36 -27.98
C GLY A 556 -48.23 -29.48 -28.23
N GLU A 557 -49.04 -29.18 -27.20
CA GLU A 557 -50.23 -28.33 -27.33
C GLU A 557 -49.89 -26.85 -27.14
N THR A 558 -50.52 -26.00 -27.95
CA THR A 558 -50.49 -24.54 -27.76
C THR A 558 -51.69 -24.12 -26.92
N VAL A 559 -51.42 -23.56 -25.75
CA VAL A 559 -52.41 -22.99 -24.85
C VAL A 559 -52.57 -21.50 -25.14
N ARG A 560 -53.81 -21.01 -25.12
CA ARG A 560 -54.11 -19.57 -25.14
C ARG A 560 -54.53 -19.14 -23.74
N GLY A 561 -53.82 -18.19 -23.17
CA GLY A 561 -54.05 -17.68 -21.83
C GLY A 561 -54.17 -16.17 -21.77
N ARG A 562 -54.41 -15.67 -20.56
CA ARG A 562 -54.32 -14.25 -20.22
C ARG A 562 -53.81 -14.09 -18.80
N THR A 563 -52.89 -13.16 -18.60
CA THR A 563 -52.51 -12.64 -17.29
C THR A 563 -53.40 -11.45 -16.95
N SER A 564 -53.86 -11.37 -15.70
CA SER A 564 -54.67 -10.24 -15.21
C SER A 564 -54.80 -10.30 -13.69
N GLY A 565 -55.02 -9.15 -13.05
CA GLY A 565 -55.22 -9.09 -11.60
C GLY A 565 -53.97 -8.59 -10.89
N ARG A 566 -53.67 -9.14 -9.72
CA ARG A 566 -52.48 -8.79 -8.93
C ARG A 566 -51.47 -9.93 -8.98
N GLY A 567 -50.20 -9.60 -9.14
CA GLY A 567 -49.09 -10.54 -9.02
C GLY A 567 -49.00 -11.20 -7.65
N ARG A 568 -48.76 -12.52 -7.63
CA ARG A 568 -48.55 -13.34 -6.42
C ARG A 568 -47.22 -14.07 -6.42
N PHE A 569 -46.58 -14.20 -7.57
CA PHE A 569 -45.29 -14.82 -7.73
C PHE A 569 -44.30 -13.79 -8.29
N GLY A 570 -43.06 -14.23 -8.50
CA GLY A 570 -41.99 -13.38 -9.02
C GLY A 570 -40.89 -14.23 -9.65
N ALA A 571 -39.97 -13.64 -10.39
CA ALA A 571 -38.86 -14.34 -11.02
C ALA A 571 -37.50 -13.74 -10.63
N ALA A 572 -36.42 -14.46 -10.92
CA ALA A 572 -35.05 -13.96 -10.73
C ALA A 572 -34.58 -13.03 -11.88
N CYS A 573 -35.32 -12.97 -12.98
CA CYS A 573 -35.09 -12.10 -14.14
C CYS A 573 -36.34 -11.24 -14.42
N GLY A 574 -36.29 -10.42 -15.47
CA GLY A 574 -37.39 -9.54 -15.86
C GLY A 574 -37.74 -8.51 -14.77
N GLU A 575 -36.73 -7.90 -14.14
CA GLU A 575 -36.89 -6.98 -13.00
C GLU A 575 -37.76 -7.52 -11.86
N GLY A 576 -37.64 -8.82 -11.58
CA GLY A 576 -38.38 -9.49 -10.50
C GLY A 576 -39.72 -10.07 -10.93
N ALA A 577 -40.19 -9.75 -12.15
CA ALA A 577 -41.42 -10.23 -12.77
C ALA A 577 -42.57 -10.33 -11.77
N ALA A 578 -42.86 -9.24 -11.08
CA ALA A 578 -43.83 -9.18 -9.99
C ALA A 578 -45.23 -8.76 -10.48
N GLY A 579 -45.46 -8.84 -11.80
CA GLY A 579 -46.71 -8.57 -12.48
C GLY A 579 -47.74 -9.69 -12.28
N PRO A 580 -48.93 -9.58 -12.89
CA PRO A 580 -49.94 -10.63 -12.83
C PRO A 580 -49.46 -11.88 -13.60
N GLU A 581 -49.49 -13.04 -12.93
CA GLU A 581 -48.98 -14.28 -13.50
C GLU A 581 -50.05 -15.32 -13.88
N ALA A 582 -49.69 -16.23 -14.78
CA ALA A 582 -50.41 -17.47 -15.05
C ALA A 582 -49.50 -18.68 -14.79
N VAL A 583 -49.98 -19.64 -13.98
CA VAL A 583 -49.21 -20.82 -13.56
C VAL A 583 -49.76 -22.09 -14.21
N TYR A 584 -48.88 -22.96 -14.69
CA TYR A 584 -49.19 -24.25 -15.31
C TYR A 584 -48.36 -25.39 -14.73
N GLN A 585 -48.92 -26.60 -14.69
CA GLN A 585 -48.20 -27.81 -14.29
C GLN A 585 -47.65 -28.55 -15.52
N LEU A 586 -46.34 -28.79 -15.56
CA LEU A 586 -45.68 -29.60 -16.58
C LEU A 586 -45.17 -30.91 -15.96
N ARG A 587 -45.62 -32.05 -16.50
CA ARG A 587 -45.24 -33.38 -15.98
C ARG A 587 -44.25 -34.08 -16.90
N ILE A 588 -43.06 -34.35 -16.40
CA ILE A 588 -41.98 -35.04 -17.09
C ILE A 588 -41.91 -36.48 -16.58
N ARG A 589 -42.05 -37.47 -17.48
CA ARG A 589 -42.10 -38.90 -17.10
C ARG A 589 -40.74 -39.59 -17.16
N GLN A 590 -39.85 -39.08 -18.00
CA GLN A 590 -38.49 -39.54 -18.21
C GLN A 590 -37.61 -38.34 -18.54
N ARG A 591 -36.30 -38.41 -18.31
CA ARG A 591 -35.39 -37.32 -18.63
C ARG A 591 -35.58 -36.85 -20.08
N SER A 592 -35.89 -35.57 -20.28
CA SER A 592 -36.30 -35.03 -21.57
C SER A 592 -35.69 -33.65 -21.82
N ARG A 593 -35.44 -33.30 -23.09
CA ARG A 593 -35.29 -31.90 -23.52
C ARG A 593 -36.67 -31.28 -23.57
N VAL A 594 -36.83 -30.10 -22.98
CA VAL A 594 -38.10 -29.39 -22.83
C VAL A 594 -37.90 -27.98 -23.34
N GLU A 595 -38.58 -27.66 -24.43
CA GLU A 595 -38.58 -26.32 -25.01
C GLU A 595 -39.92 -25.65 -24.71
N ILE A 596 -39.91 -24.52 -24.02
CA ILE A 596 -41.11 -23.79 -23.63
C ILE A 596 -41.03 -22.41 -24.27
N SER A 597 -42.07 -22.01 -24.98
CA SER A 597 -42.14 -20.69 -25.64
C SER A 597 -43.44 -19.97 -25.33
N VAL A 598 -43.32 -18.66 -25.15
CA VAL A 598 -44.40 -17.70 -24.96
C VAL A 598 -44.36 -16.70 -26.11
N GLU A 599 -45.55 -16.36 -26.62
CA GLU A 599 -45.79 -15.18 -27.45
C GLU A 599 -46.93 -14.40 -26.79
N ALA A 600 -46.69 -13.16 -26.41
CA ALA A 600 -47.56 -12.31 -25.62
C ALA A 600 -47.91 -10.99 -26.35
N GLN A 601 -48.84 -10.23 -25.79
CA GLN A 601 -49.15 -8.85 -26.24
C GLN A 601 -48.53 -7.79 -25.32
N PHE A 602 -47.63 -8.22 -24.44
CA PHE A 602 -47.01 -7.46 -23.37
C PHE A 602 -45.59 -8.01 -23.17
N ASP A 603 -44.77 -7.29 -22.40
CA ASP A 603 -43.41 -7.72 -22.11
C ASP A 603 -43.44 -8.94 -21.17
N SER A 604 -43.16 -10.12 -21.70
CA SER A 604 -43.40 -11.38 -20.99
C SER A 604 -42.15 -11.91 -20.34
N VAL A 605 -42.30 -12.50 -19.16
CA VAL A 605 -41.26 -13.27 -18.48
C VAL A 605 -41.73 -14.72 -18.34
N LEU A 606 -40.92 -15.66 -18.81
CA LEU A 606 -41.14 -17.09 -18.66
C LEU A 606 -40.18 -17.65 -17.61
N HIS A 607 -40.71 -18.31 -16.58
CA HIS A 607 -39.86 -18.99 -15.60
C HIS A 607 -40.41 -20.35 -15.17
N VAL A 608 -39.50 -21.23 -14.76
CA VAL A 608 -39.84 -22.61 -14.36
C VAL A 608 -39.32 -22.90 -12.95
N ARG A 609 -40.12 -23.56 -12.12
CA ARG A 609 -39.75 -23.99 -10.76
C ARG A 609 -40.04 -25.47 -10.51
N ARG A 610 -39.30 -26.10 -9.60
CA ARG A 610 -39.55 -27.49 -9.16
C ARG A 610 -40.64 -27.58 -8.09
N ASP A 611 -40.69 -26.63 -7.16
CA ASP A 611 -41.81 -26.40 -6.24
C ASP A 611 -42.44 -25.06 -6.62
N CYS A 612 -43.77 -25.04 -6.75
CA CYS A 612 -44.49 -23.87 -7.22
C CYS A 612 -44.32 -22.65 -6.31
N VAL A 613 -44.42 -22.87 -4.99
CA VAL A 613 -44.45 -21.78 -4.01
C VAL A 613 -43.06 -21.38 -3.55
N ASP A 614 -42.06 -22.25 -3.72
CA ASP A 614 -40.68 -21.97 -3.31
C ASP A 614 -39.84 -21.32 -4.43
N PRO A 615 -39.55 -20.01 -4.35
CA PRO A 615 -38.71 -19.33 -5.35
C PRO A 615 -37.28 -19.90 -5.40
N GLY A 616 -36.77 -20.47 -4.30
CA GLY A 616 -35.44 -21.10 -4.26
C GLY A 616 -35.33 -22.38 -5.10
N THR A 617 -36.43 -22.85 -5.68
CA THR A 617 -36.46 -24.03 -6.56
C THR A 617 -36.56 -23.68 -8.05
N ALA A 618 -36.35 -22.41 -8.40
CA ALA A 618 -36.23 -21.96 -9.78
C ALA A 618 -35.22 -22.84 -10.55
N VAL A 619 -35.62 -23.25 -11.74
CA VAL A 619 -34.80 -24.02 -12.67
C VAL A 619 -34.09 -23.07 -13.61
N ASP A 620 -34.87 -22.18 -14.24
CA ASP A 620 -34.39 -21.18 -15.17
C ASP A 620 -35.48 -20.12 -15.39
N CYS A 621 -35.09 -18.98 -15.95
CA CYS A 621 -36.01 -17.94 -16.38
C CYS A 621 -35.46 -17.17 -17.59
N ASN A 622 -36.37 -16.67 -18.42
CA ASN A 622 -36.06 -15.86 -19.59
C ASN A 622 -37.12 -14.79 -19.76
N ASP A 623 -36.64 -13.57 -19.98
CA ASP A 623 -37.42 -12.38 -20.23
C ASP A 623 -37.68 -12.28 -21.74
N ASP A 624 -36.62 -11.98 -22.52
CA ASP A 624 -36.70 -11.84 -23.96
C ASP A 624 -36.13 -13.03 -24.75
N ALA A 625 -36.82 -13.38 -25.83
CA ALA A 625 -36.41 -14.31 -26.86
C ALA A 625 -36.53 -13.67 -28.25
N GLY A 626 -35.64 -12.71 -28.52
CA GLY A 626 -35.56 -11.99 -29.80
C GLY A 626 -36.25 -10.63 -29.80
N ASP A 627 -37.40 -10.53 -29.14
CA ASP A 627 -38.09 -9.27 -28.79
C ASP A 627 -38.83 -9.44 -27.45
N SER A 628 -39.38 -8.35 -26.92
CA SER A 628 -40.01 -8.32 -25.59
C SER A 628 -41.35 -9.06 -25.48
N ASN A 629 -42.02 -9.34 -26.59
CA ASN A 629 -43.28 -10.09 -26.57
C ASN A 629 -43.06 -11.61 -26.60
N HIS A 630 -41.82 -12.07 -26.58
CA HIS A 630 -41.49 -13.49 -26.66
C HIS A 630 -40.53 -13.87 -25.58
N SER A 631 -40.80 -15.00 -24.93
CA SER A 631 -39.87 -15.62 -23.97
C SER A 631 -39.72 -17.10 -24.29
N MET A 632 -38.52 -17.64 -24.09
CA MET A 632 -38.23 -19.02 -24.45
C MET A 632 -37.20 -19.65 -23.50
N LEU A 633 -37.48 -20.88 -23.07
CA LEU A 633 -36.57 -21.71 -22.30
C LEU A 633 -36.32 -23.04 -23.00
N ASP A 634 -35.06 -23.45 -23.08
CA ASP A 634 -34.64 -24.78 -23.53
C ASP A 634 -33.92 -25.50 -22.39
N LEU A 635 -34.63 -26.44 -21.76
CA LEU A 635 -34.23 -27.10 -20.53
C LEU A 635 -33.99 -28.59 -20.75
N THR A 636 -33.18 -29.20 -19.90
CA THR A 636 -33.14 -30.66 -19.75
C THR A 636 -33.66 -31.02 -18.36
N LEU A 637 -34.85 -31.60 -18.31
CA LEU A 637 -35.57 -31.89 -17.07
C LEU A 637 -35.60 -33.40 -16.79
N ASP A 638 -35.38 -33.75 -15.52
CA ASP A 638 -35.52 -35.11 -15.01
C ASP A 638 -37.00 -35.44 -14.73
N PRO A 639 -37.35 -36.73 -14.47
CA PRO A 639 -38.73 -37.09 -14.14
C PRO A 639 -39.25 -36.33 -12.92
N GLY A 640 -40.41 -35.69 -13.04
CA GLY A 640 -40.97 -34.85 -11.99
C GLY A 640 -42.14 -33.99 -12.47
N THR A 641 -42.73 -33.24 -11.53
CA THR A 641 -43.68 -32.16 -11.85
C THR A 641 -42.96 -30.84 -11.68
N TYR A 642 -43.09 -29.98 -12.68
CA TYR A 642 -42.54 -28.63 -12.71
C TYR A 642 -43.69 -27.64 -12.86
N TYR A 643 -43.47 -26.40 -12.47
CA TYR A 643 -44.43 -25.31 -12.59
C TYR A 643 -43.87 -24.26 -13.54
N VAL A 644 -44.65 -23.94 -14.57
CA VAL A 644 -44.32 -22.98 -15.63
C VAL A 644 -45.14 -21.73 -15.39
N PHE A 645 -44.48 -20.59 -15.34
CA PHE A 645 -45.08 -19.30 -15.08
C PHE A 645 -44.91 -18.42 -16.30
N VAL A 646 -46.01 -17.79 -16.72
CA VAL A 646 -46.01 -16.69 -17.68
C VAL A 646 -46.37 -15.44 -16.91
N ASP A 647 -45.43 -14.51 -16.82
CA ASP A 647 -45.51 -13.29 -16.02
C ASP A 647 -45.21 -12.05 -16.89
N GLY A 648 -45.42 -10.86 -16.34
CA GLY A 648 -45.04 -9.59 -16.97
C GLY A 648 -43.73 -9.02 -16.44
N TYR A 649 -43.03 -8.24 -17.26
CA TYR A 649 -41.79 -7.56 -16.87
C TYR A 649 -42.00 -6.56 -15.70
N GLY A 650 -41.06 -6.57 -14.76
CA GLY A 650 -40.97 -5.62 -13.65
C GLY A 650 -42.09 -5.74 -12.62
N ALA A 651 -42.34 -4.65 -11.88
CA ALA A 651 -43.40 -4.56 -10.87
C ALA A 651 -44.69 -3.86 -11.36
N GLY A 652 -44.81 -3.68 -12.68
CA GLY A 652 -45.92 -2.99 -13.32
C GLY A 652 -47.15 -3.87 -13.56
N ASP A 653 -48.20 -3.27 -14.13
CA ASP A 653 -49.44 -3.98 -14.54
C ASP A 653 -49.31 -4.69 -15.91
N GLU A 654 -48.08 -4.98 -16.34
CA GLU A 654 -47.74 -5.65 -17.61
C GLU A 654 -48.46 -6.99 -17.69
N SER A 655 -49.51 -7.02 -18.50
CA SER A 655 -50.43 -8.15 -18.56
C SER A 655 -51.25 -8.13 -19.84
N GLY A 656 -51.72 -9.30 -20.25
CA GLY A 656 -52.44 -9.42 -21.50
C GLY A 656 -52.65 -10.86 -21.92
N SER A 657 -53.16 -11.04 -23.14
CA SER A 657 -53.27 -12.39 -23.69
C SER A 657 -51.94 -12.89 -24.22
N PHE A 658 -51.73 -14.21 -24.10
CA PHE A 658 -50.53 -14.89 -24.58
C PHE A 658 -50.88 -16.26 -25.18
N THR A 659 -49.95 -16.81 -25.96
CA THR A 659 -49.87 -18.22 -26.32
C THR A 659 -48.65 -18.85 -25.67
N LEU A 660 -48.85 -20.03 -25.05
CA LEU A 660 -47.81 -20.82 -24.40
C LEU A 660 -47.75 -22.20 -25.05
N ARG A 661 -46.54 -22.69 -25.35
CA ARG A 661 -46.32 -24.04 -25.88
C ARG A 661 -45.14 -24.70 -25.18
N ALA A 662 -45.25 -25.99 -24.87
CA ALA A 662 -44.14 -26.80 -24.40
C ALA A 662 -43.91 -28.01 -25.30
N GLU A 663 -42.74 -28.15 -25.91
CA GLU A 663 -42.31 -29.33 -26.63
C GLU A 663 -41.42 -30.20 -25.75
N VAL A 664 -41.80 -31.48 -25.56
CA VAL A 664 -41.05 -32.42 -24.71
C VAL A 664 -40.53 -33.55 -25.58
N THR A 665 -39.21 -33.64 -25.68
CA THR A 665 -38.51 -34.69 -26.45
C THR A 665 -37.71 -35.57 -25.50
N PRO A 666 -38.03 -36.88 -25.38
CA PRO A 666 -37.23 -37.81 -24.58
C PRO A 666 -35.76 -37.81 -24.98
N ARG A 667 -34.86 -37.88 -23.99
CA ARG A 667 -33.42 -38.05 -24.24
C ARG A 667 -32.97 -39.49 -24.12
#